data_AF-A1K8Q5-F1
#
_entry.id   AF-A1K8Q5-F1
#
_cell.length_a   1.000
_cell.length_b   1.000
_cell.length_c   1.000
_cell.angle_alpha   90.00
_cell.angle_beta   90.00
_cell.angle_gamma   90.00
#
_symmetry.space_group_name_H-M   'P 1'
#
loop_
_entity.id
_entity.type
_entity.pdbx_description
1 polymer ?
#
loop_
_entity_poly.entity_id
_entity_poly.type
_entity_poly.pdbx_seq_one_letter_code
_entity_poly.pdbx_strand_id
1 'polypeptide(L)'
;MRARAVWMIATALATGAAGAAPGLAPQPPAATAPPPAAAPATVVEAPGSNLPPAGRSAFDQLFTAPDGQVRVPFPIAALLQHIAGQLDTAQPGGGLAVVLIPLGRSLQRHAAGDVEAFHYPRVVAAVTGEPPPAAAPRHRYLRDRLYVAYHEKSAALEVISYNDAAGRFEFQLVRDYRPGGSARVGYANRTLCLACHHNAAPIFSRQSWDETSASPPIAARLAATGRDFYGLRWRHGVDVPDAIDAATARANQLSAAQQVWREGCADASAAREEACRAGLLRLALHYRLGGSRHIALDDERARDIAAQLRANWQRHWPAGLPIADPTLPNRQPFAGVTQALTPQRLADVPATFDPLALRAPLAHWQGHDAGDLRQAIHVLAQFFSSADIRLLDRHLGTYPASTRVQRLQCEPPRPGRPALACSAPDGSTLTGRLSASDPARGGYIDRLVIDGDNLGAFELGAARTPAPARFHPRRDGLALRNNGGEALRELRFDDGGRTVALEWAADLAPLDGALKALSQRPALGDEGPLGDAPLRRDAVLAALLPQLGLPDAAAAPSPRAPAQLADPPLVRSTPWPPDLQPYARNCGQCHAEDSLFPPGFLRGDDASVRASLARCAERIAYRLAMNRQPAATRPKQPMPPPAAAHAAAFARSEELTAMLETIAALLPPGDATHPPLLARPYATLAPCLPATPALHAATPPSAGGTP
;
A
#
# COMPACT_ATOMS: atom_id res chain seq x y z
N MET A 1 14.34 28.60 -42.24
CA MET A 1 15.44 28.58 -43.23
C MET A 1 15.80 27.13 -43.53
N ARG A 2 16.19 26.88 -44.79
CA ARG A 2 16.09 25.61 -45.51
C ARG A 2 17.00 24.48 -44.98
N ALA A 3 16.48 23.27 -45.14
CA ALA A 3 17.15 21.98 -45.02
C ALA A 3 18.40 21.84 -45.91
N ARG A 4 19.36 21.00 -45.49
CA ARG A 4 19.72 19.73 -46.15
C ARG A 4 20.98 19.11 -45.53
N ALA A 5 20.95 17.78 -45.48
CA ALA A 5 22.02 16.87 -45.06
C ALA A 5 23.00 16.55 -46.20
N VAL A 6 23.92 15.61 -45.89
CA VAL A 6 24.81 14.78 -46.74
C VAL A 6 26.29 15.21 -46.64
N TRP A 7 27.14 14.53 -45.87
CA TRP A 7 27.86 13.24 -46.08
C TRP A 7 29.04 13.30 -47.08
N MET A 8 30.21 12.87 -46.58
CA MET A 8 31.22 11.99 -47.19
C MET A 8 32.63 12.46 -47.59
N ILE A 9 33.57 11.71 -46.97
CA ILE A 9 34.72 10.96 -47.54
C ILE A 9 36.11 11.61 -47.55
N ALA A 10 37.01 10.78 -47.03
CA ALA A 10 38.44 10.90 -46.82
C ALA A 10 39.29 10.93 -48.10
N THR A 11 40.55 11.34 -47.95
CA THR A 11 41.65 10.89 -48.80
C THR A 11 42.93 10.86 -47.99
N ALA A 12 43.66 9.74 -48.10
CA ALA A 12 44.98 9.50 -47.55
C ALA A 12 46.06 9.71 -48.63
N LEU A 13 47.32 9.88 -48.20
CA LEU A 13 48.63 9.62 -48.85
C LEU A 13 49.64 10.59 -48.19
N ALA A 14 50.93 10.34 -47.95
CA ALA A 14 51.82 9.17 -47.84
C ALA A 14 53.22 9.73 -47.48
N THR A 15 54.11 8.88 -46.94
CA THR A 15 55.61 8.94 -46.82
C THR A 15 56.02 8.65 -45.38
N GLY A 16 57.02 7.84 -45.01
CA GLY A 16 58.09 7.15 -45.73
C GLY A 16 59.36 7.15 -44.87
N ALA A 17 59.74 5.97 -44.34
CA ALA A 17 61.08 5.50 -43.94
C ALA A 17 61.67 5.72 -42.51
N ALA A 18 62.15 4.58 -42.00
CA ALA A 18 63.39 4.31 -41.22
C ALA A 18 63.44 4.48 -39.68
N GLY A 19 63.37 3.33 -38.98
CA GLY A 19 64.48 2.80 -38.16
C GLY A 19 64.78 3.42 -36.79
N ALA A 20 64.21 2.85 -35.71
CA ALA A 20 64.87 2.67 -34.41
C ALA A 20 64.00 1.78 -33.50
N ALA A 21 64.56 0.67 -32.98
CA ALA A 21 64.03 0.05 -31.77
C ALA A 21 64.57 0.84 -30.57
N PRO A 22 63.74 1.21 -29.58
CA PRO A 22 63.80 0.49 -28.30
C PRO A 22 62.50 0.48 -27.46
N GLY A 23 62.44 -0.43 -26.48
CA GLY A 23 61.67 -0.24 -25.25
C GLY A 23 60.37 -1.04 -25.15
N LEU A 24 60.42 -2.17 -24.43
CA LEU A 24 59.21 -2.77 -23.82
C LEU A 24 58.59 -1.72 -22.89
N ALA A 25 57.45 -1.17 -23.28
CA ALA A 25 56.57 -0.44 -22.38
C ALA A 25 55.86 -1.46 -21.45
N PRO A 26 55.78 -1.20 -20.13
CA PRO A 26 55.03 -2.05 -19.22
C PRO A 26 53.54 -2.05 -19.62
N GLN A 27 52.94 -3.24 -19.70
CA GLN A 27 51.50 -3.38 -19.91
C GLN A 27 50.76 -2.66 -18.76
N PRO A 28 49.70 -1.87 -19.06
CA PRO A 28 48.83 -1.36 -18.03
C PRO A 28 48.23 -2.56 -17.26
N PRO A 29 48.09 -2.47 -15.93
CA PRO A 29 47.48 -3.55 -15.16
C PRO A 29 46.09 -3.83 -15.74
N ALA A 30 45.82 -5.11 -15.98
CA ALA A 30 44.52 -5.59 -16.42
C ALA A 30 43.46 -4.94 -15.52
N ALA A 31 42.57 -4.15 -16.13
CA ALA A 31 41.43 -3.58 -15.44
C ALA A 31 40.70 -4.74 -14.77
N THR A 32 40.76 -4.77 -13.44
CA THR A 32 40.00 -5.70 -12.62
C THR A 32 38.55 -5.55 -13.05
N ALA A 33 37.99 -6.64 -13.57
CA ALA A 33 36.58 -6.68 -13.90
C ALA A 33 35.80 -6.16 -12.68
N PRO A 34 34.85 -5.22 -12.85
CA PRO A 34 34.03 -4.80 -11.74
C PRO A 34 33.42 -6.06 -11.11
N PRO A 35 33.38 -6.16 -9.76
CA PRO A 35 32.76 -7.30 -9.11
C PRO A 35 31.36 -7.49 -9.72
N PRO A 36 30.93 -8.75 -9.94
CA PRO A 36 29.59 -9.00 -10.48
C PRO A 36 28.61 -8.19 -9.64
N ALA A 37 27.85 -7.31 -10.29
CA ALA A 37 26.88 -6.46 -9.63
C ALA A 37 26.06 -7.37 -8.69
N ALA A 38 26.20 -7.15 -7.38
CA ALA A 38 25.42 -7.88 -6.40
C ALA A 38 23.95 -7.78 -6.84
N ALA A 39 23.27 -8.92 -6.93
CA ALA A 39 21.85 -8.92 -7.22
C ALA A 39 21.19 -7.89 -6.28
N PRO A 40 20.40 -6.93 -6.80
CA PRO A 40 19.84 -5.88 -5.98
C PRO A 40 19.14 -6.54 -4.79
N ALA A 41 19.50 -6.15 -3.57
CA ALA A 41 18.91 -6.71 -2.36
C ALA A 41 17.39 -6.47 -2.43
N THR A 42 16.62 -7.52 -2.69
CA THR A 42 15.16 -7.46 -2.78
C THR A 42 14.57 -7.46 -1.38
N VAL A 43 13.50 -6.69 -1.18
CA VAL A 43 12.73 -6.76 0.07
C VAL A 43 11.74 -7.90 -0.07
N VAL A 44 12.10 -9.06 0.47
CA VAL A 44 11.17 -10.17 0.64
C VAL A 44 10.96 -10.34 2.14
N GLU A 45 9.76 -10.06 2.60
CA GLU A 45 9.41 -10.27 4.00
C GLU A 45 9.35 -11.76 4.31
N ALA A 46 9.86 -12.17 5.47
CA ALA A 46 9.68 -13.53 5.95
C ALA A 46 8.18 -13.78 6.17
N PRO A 47 7.61 -14.89 5.66
CA PRO A 47 6.17 -15.10 5.73
C PRO A 47 5.66 -15.18 7.17
N GLY A 48 6.42 -15.73 8.12
CA GLY A 48 5.93 -15.93 9.50
C GLY A 48 4.72 -16.87 9.56
N SER A 49 3.91 -16.78 10.62
CA SER A 49 2.72 -17.62 10.78
C SER A 49 1.60 -17.24 9.81
N ASN A 50 0.92 -18.27 9.26
CA ASN A 50 -0.29 -18.09 8.44
C ASN A 50 -1.45 -17.45 9.22
N LEU A 51 -1.59 -17.83 10.50
CA LEU A 51 -2.54 -17.19 11.41
C LEU A 51 -1.93 -15.92 12.01
N PRO A 52 -2.76 -14.90 12.33
CA PRO A 52 -2.28 -13.68 12.97
C PRO A 52 -1.68 -14.02 14.34
N PRO A 53 -0.45 -13.60 14.64
CA PRO A 53 0.19 -13.87 15.93
C PRO A 53 -0.49 -13.09 17.08
N ALA A 54 -1.13 -11.97 16.76
CA ALA A 54 -1.89 -11.14 17.70
C ALA A 54 -3.09 -10.50 16.98
N GLY A 55 -4.17 -10.23 17.73
CA GLY A 55 -5.36 -9.54 17.24
C GLY A 55 -6.01 -10.17 16.00
N ARG A 56 -6.63 -9.31 15.17
CA ARG A 56 -7.38 -9.67 13.96
C ARG A 56 -7.31 -8.54 12.93
N SER A 57 -7.45 -8.91 11.67
CA SER A 57 -7.45 -7.99 10.54
C SER A 57 -8.62 -6.99 10.59
N ALA A 58 -8.48 -5.84 9.92
CA ALA A 58 -9.54 -4.84 9.84
C ALA A 58 -10.83 -5.40 9.20
N PHE A 59 -10.73 -6.39 8.30
CA PHE A 59 -11.89 -7.06 7.74
C PHE A 59 -12.66 -7.87 8.80
N ASP A 60 -11.96 -8.65 9.62
CA ASP A 60 -12.60 -9.35 10.74
C ASP A 60 -13.25 -8.36 11.71
N GLN A 61 -12.54 -7.28 12.03
CA GLN A 61 -13.05 -6.24 12.92
C GLN A 61 -14.33 -5.59 12.39
N LEU A 62 -14.45 -5.43 11.07
CA LEU A 62 -15.61 -4.83 10.40
C LEU A 62 -16.84 -5.75 10.43
N PHE A 63 -16.63 -7.05 10.18
CA PHE A 63 -17.72 -8.01 9.93
C PHE A 63 -17.99 -9.00 11.09
N THR A 64 -17.29 -8.89 12.22
CA THR A 64 -17.65 -9.63 13.44
C THR A 64 -18.95 -9.07 14.03
N ALA A 65 -19.97 -9.91 14.13
CA ALA A 65 -21.24 -9.60 14.79
C ALA A 65 -21.12 -9.66 16.33
N PRO A 66 -22.11 -9.15 17.10
CA PRO A 66 -22.05 -9.15 18.57
C PRO A 66 -21.90 -10.54 19.22
N ASP A 67 -22.33 -11.60 18.53
CA ASP A 67 -22.16 -13.00 18.96
C ASP A 67 -20.76 -13.57 18.64
N GLY A 68 -19.86 -12.74 18.10
CA GLY A 68 -18.49 -13.08 17.76
C GLY A 68 -18.30 -13.85 16.46
N GLN A 69 -19.38 -14.09 15.71
CA GLN A 69 -19.32 -14.72 14.40
C GLN A 69 -19.04 -13.70 13.30
N VAL A 70 -18.22 -14.07 12.32
CA VAL A 70 -17.97 -13.20 11.15
C VAL A 70 -19.08 -13.39 10.13
N ARG A 71 -19.79 -12.30 9.78
CA ARG A 71 -20.90 -12.30 8.84
C ARG A 71 -20.62 -11.33 7.70
N VAL A 72 -20.33 -11.89 6.53
CA VAL A 72 -20.00 -11.13 5.32
C VAL A 72 -21.28 -10.89 4.50
N PRO A 73 -21.71 -9.64 4.27
CA PRO A 73 -22.91 -9.36 3.48
C PRO A 73 -22.80 -9.87 2.04
N PHE A 74 -23.91 -10.41 1.52
CA PHE A 74 -24.09 -10.81 0.12
C PHE A 74 -25.31 -10.07 -0.46
N PRO A 75 -25.30 -9.63 -1.74
CA PRO A 75 -24.23 -9.74 -2.74
C PRO A 75 -23.08 -8.75 -2.51
N ILE A 76 -22.09 -8.75 -3.41
CA ILE A 76 -20.90 -7.86 -3.33
C ILE A 76 -21.27 -6.38 -3.15
N ALA A 77 -22.37 -5.94 -3.77
CA ALA A 77 -22.87 -4.57 -3.60
C ALA A 77 -23.21 -4.24 -2.13
N ALA A 78 -23.80 -5.17 -1.38
CA ALA A 78 -24.13 -4.99 0.03
C ALA A 78 -22.87 -4.94 0.91
N LEU A 79 -21.86 -5.76 0.59
CA LEU A 79 -20.55 -5.70 1.25
C LEU A 79 -19.90 -4.32 1.04
N LEU A 80 -19.83 -3.86 -0.21
CA LEU A 80 -19.23 -2.57 -0.53
C LEU A 80 -20.01 -1.39 0.07
N GLN A 81 -21.34 -1.48 0.13
CA GLN A 81 -22.18 -0.48 0.81
C GLN A 81 -21.89 -0.42 2.31
N HIS A 82 -21.70 -1.57 2.96
CA HIS A 82 -21.34 -1.61 4.39
C HIS A 82 -19.97 -0.95 4.65
N ILE A 83 -19.00 -1.20 3.77
CA ILE A 83 -17.68 -0.54 3.81
C ILE A 83 -17.83 0.96 3.59
N ALA A 84 -18.56 1.38 2.55
CA ALA A 84 -18.78 2.79 2.22
C ALA A 84 -19.46 3.58 3.35
N GLY A 85 -20.33 2.93 4.13
CA GLY A 85 -20.95 3.55 5.32
C GLY A 85 -19.96 3.91 6.44
N GLN A 86 -18.71 3.48 6.36
CA GLN A 86 -17.64 3.88 7.29
C GLN A 86 -16.87 5.12 6.83
N LEU A 87 -17.13 5.62 5.61
CA LEU A 87 -16.29 6.59 4.90
C LEU A 87 -17.02 7.93 4.70
N ASP A 88 -16.24 8.97 4.49
CA ASP A 88 -16.77 10.28 4.12
C ASP A 88 -17.22 10.29 2.64
N THR A 89 -18.53 10.34 2.43
CA THR A 89 -19.13 10.36 1.10
C THR A 89 -18.82 11.62 0.29
N ALA A 90 -18.32 12.69 0.94
CA ALA A 90 -17.93 13.92 0.25
C ALA A 90 -16.57 13.81 -0.48
N GLN A 91 -15.76 12.78 -0.18
CA GLN A 91 -14.50 12.55 -0.88
C GLN A 91 -14.70 12.00 -2.30
N PRO A 92 -13.70 12.18 -3.20
CA PRO A 92 -13.73 11.58 -4.52
C PRO A 92 -14.07 10.09 -4.48
N GLY A 93 -15.03 9.66 -5.29
CA GLY A 93 -15.53 8.28 -5.31
C GLY A 93 -16.17 7.81 -4.00
N GLY A 94 -16.53 8.71 -3.08
CA GLY A 94 -17.02 8.37 -1.73
C GLY A 94 -15.99 7.65 -0.86
N GLY A 95 -14.70 7.77 -1.18
CA GLY A 95 -13.60 7.12 -0.45
C GLY A 95 -13.41 5.63 -0.74
N LEU A 96 -14.20 5.04 -1.64
CA LEU A 96 -14.09 3.64 -2.05
C LEU A 96 -13.86 3.55 -3.56
N ALA A 97 -12.63 3.25 -3.96
CA ALA A 97 -12.26 3.08 -5.36
C ALA A 97 -12.58 1.65 -5.82
N VAL A 98 -13.28 1.50 -6.95
CA VAL A 98 -13.69 0.20 -7.50
C VAL A 98 -13.35 0.12 -8.98
N VAL A 99 -12.68 -0.95 -9.40
CA VAL A 99 -12.33 -1.22 -10.79
C VAL A 99 -12.71 -2.65 -11.18
N LEU A 100 -12.99 -2.88 -12.47
CA LEU A 100 -13.16 -4.22 -13.04
C LEU A 100 -11.89 -4.64 -13.78
N ILE A 101 -11.44 -5.88 -13.56
CA ILE A 101 -10.23 -6.45 -14.15
C ILE A 101 -10.57 -7.79 -14.82
N PRO A 102 -10.91 -7.81 -16.12
CA PRO A 102 -11.23 -9.06 -16.83
C PRO A 102 -9.98 -9.93 -17.08
N LEU A 103 -8.86 -9.32 -17.49
CA LEU A 103 -7.64 -10.05 -17.91
C LEU A 103 -6.51 -9.90 -16.87
N GLY A 104 -6.83 -10.09 -15.60
CA GLY A 104 -5.92 -9.83 -14.48
C GLY A 104 -4.78 -10.84 -14.31
N ARG A 105 -3.97 -10.62 -13.27
CA ARG A 105 -2.78 -11.43 -12.93
C ARG A 105 -2.92 -12.21 -11.63
N SER A 106 -4.12 -12.24 -11.06
CA SER A 106 -4.37 -12.88 -9.76
C SER A 106 -4.39 -14.39 -9.84
N LEU A 107 -4.45 -15.04 -8.67
CA LEU A 107 -4.59 -16.49 -8.58
C LEU A 107 -5.88 -16.95 -9.27
N GLN A 108 -6.97 -16.21 -9.10
CA GLN A 108 -8.29 -16.54 -9.67
C GLN A 108 -8.51 -16.15 -11.14
N ARG A 109 -7.48 -15.66 -11.86
CA ARG A 109 -7.63 -15.13 -13.24
C ARG A 109 -8.25 -16.09 -14.26
N HIS A 110 -8.15 -17.39 -14.00
CA HIS A 110 -8.66 -18.45 -14.87
C HIS A 110 -10.07 -18.93 -14.48
N ALA A 111 -10.67 -18.41 -13.41
CA ALA A 111 -11.94 -18.92 -12.89
C ALA A 111 -13.11 -18.72 -13.85
N ALA A 112 -13.13 -17.64 -14.64
CA ALA A 112 -14.10 -17.48 -15.73
C ALA A 112 -13.70 -18.23 -17.00
N GLY A 113 -12.45 -18.68 -17.11
CA GLY A 113 -11.83 -18.99 -18.40
C GLY A 113 -11.65 -17.73 -19.27
N ASP A 114 -10.84 -17.86 -20.30
CA ASP A 114 -10.40 -16.70 -21.07
C ASP A 114 -11.50 -16.11 -21.97
N VAL A 115 -12.51 -16.94 -22.33
CA VAL A 115 -13.65 -16.56 -23.18
C VAL A 115 -14.62 -15.66 -22.41
N GLU A 116 -14.93 -16.03 -21.16
CA GLU A 116 -15.95 -15.37 -20.36
C GLU A 116 -15.38 -14.29 -19.44
N ALA A 117 -14.09 -13.98 -19.55
CA ALA A 117 -13.38 -13.00 -18.71
C ALA A 117 -14.04 -11.62 -18.70
N PHE A 118 -14.64 -11.19 -19.82
CA PHE A 118 -15.37 -9.92 -19.92
C PHE A 118 -16.80 -10.00 -19.39
N HIS A 119 -17.43 -11.18 -19.43
CA HIS A 119 -18.70 -11.39 -18.78
C HIS A 119 -18.52 -11.39 -17.27
N TYR A 120 -17.52 -12.09 -16.73
CA TYR A 120 -17.29 -12.23 -15.29
C TYR A 120 -15.95 -11.62 -14.87
N PRO A 121 -15.76 -10.29 -15.01
CA PRO A 121 -14.52 -9.65 -14.61
C PRO A 121 -14.35 -9.71 -13.09
N ARG A 122 -13.10 -9.73 -12.64
CA ARG A 122 -12.78 -9.58 -11.21
C ARG A 122 -13.10 -8.14 -10.79
N VAL A 123 -13.86 -7.99 -9.71
CA VAL A 123 -14.05 -6.70 -9.05
C VAL A 123 -12.89 -6.50 -8.09
N VAL A 124 -12.27 -5.33 -8.08
CA VAL A 124 -11.30 -4.92 -7.07
C VAL A 124 -11.78 -3.63 -6.44
N ALA A 125 -11.84 -3.60 -5.11
CA ALA A 125 -12.20 -2.43 -4.31
C ALA A 125 -11.09 -2.14 -3.30
N ALA A 126 -10.74 -0.87 -3.16
CA ALA A 126 -9.79 -0.39 -2.17
C ALA A 126 -10.35 0.82 -1.42
N VAL A 127 -10.17 0.84 -0.10
CA VAL A 127 -10.55 1.99 0.72
C VAL A 127 -9.46 3.06 0.63
N THR A 128 -9.76 4.14 -0.09
CA THR A 128 -8.83 5.25 -0.38
C THR A 128 -9.13 6.50 0.45
N GLY A 129 -10.35 6.61 0.98
CA GLY A 129 -10.82 7.79 1.71
C GLY A 129 -10.80 7.67 3.23
N GLU A 130 -10.88 8.83 3.88
CA GLU A 130 -10.99 8.98 5.33
C GLU A 130 -12.41 8.72 5.87
N PRO A 131 -12.58 8.44 7.18
CA PRO A 131 -13.88 8.45 7.81
C PRO A 131 -14.52 9.86 7.81
N PRO A 132 -15.84 9.96 8.06
CA PRO A 132 -16.54 11.25 8.14
C PRO A 132 -15.86 12.22 9.13
N PRO A 133 -15.78 13.54 8.84
CA PRO A 133 -15.12 14.51 9.72
C PRO A 133 -15.69 14.62 11.13
N ALA A 134 -16.95 14.22 11.31
CA ALA A 134 -17.66 14.17 12.59
C ALA A 134 -17.76 12.75 13.18
N ALA A 135 -16.96 11.80 12.66
CA ALA A 135 -16.94 10.44 13.19
C ALA A 135 -16.60 10.42 14.69
N ALA A 136 -17.20 9.46 15.40
CA ALA A 136 -16.97 9.28 16.83
C ALA A 136 -15.48 8.97 17.12
N PRO A 137 -15.01 9.24 18.35
CA PRO A 137 -13.67 8.85 18.75
C PRO A 137 -13.40 7.36 18.49
N ARG A 138 -12.19 7.03 18.01
CA ARG A 138 -11.79 5.67 17.63
C ARG A 138 -12.71 5.00 16.58
N HIS A 139 -13.42 5.77 15.76
CA HIS A 139 -14.12 5.22 14.59
C HIS A 139 -13.15 4.39 13.73
N ARG A 140 -13.66 3.34 13.09
CA ARG A 140 -12.85 2.39 12.31
C ARG A 140 -12.07 3.12 11.21
N TYR A 141 -10.77 2.89 11.16
CA TYR A 141 -9.91 3.54 10.17
C TYR A 141 -9.47 2.54 9.10
N LEU A 142 -10.15 2.59 7.94
CA LEU A 142 -9.99 1.62 6.86
C LEU A 142 -9.11 2.13 5.70
N ARG A 143 -8.81 3.43 5.66
CA ARG A 143 -7.99 4.05 4.62
C ARG A 143 -6.64 3.36 4.48
N ASP A 144 -6.30 2.97 3.26
CA ASP A 144 -5.07 2.26 2.89
C ASP A 144 -4.90 0.90 3.60
N ARG A 145 -5.93 0.42 4.31
CA ARG A 145 -5.89 -0.76 5.20
C ARG A 145 -6.82 -1.87 4.80
N LEU A 146 -7.72 -1.67 3.84
CA LEU A 146 -8.67 -2.67 3.39
C LEU A 146 -8.78 -2.70 1.87
N TYR A 147 -8.51 -3.88 1.31
CA TYR A 147 -8.60 -4.20 -0.10
C TYR A 147 -9.39 -5.50 -0.25
N VAL A 148 -10.38 -5.50 -1.14
CA VAL A 148 -11.25 -6.64 -1.40
C VAL A 148 -11.28 -6.89 -2.90
N ALA A 149 -11.14 -8.14 -3.30
CA ALA A 149 -11.36 -8.56 -4.66
C ALA A 149 -12.39 -9.68 -4.72
N TYR A 150 -13.35 -9.56 -5.63
CA TYR A 150 -14.43 -10.54 -5.83
C TYR A 150 -14.36 -11.12 -7.23
N HIS A 151 -14.57 -12.43 -7.35
CA HIS A 151 -14.74 -13.08 -8.64
C HIS A 151 -15.95 -14.03 -8.60
N GLU A 152 -16.93 -13.80 -9.47
CA GLU A 152 -18.22 -14.52 -9.44
C GLU A 152 -18.06 -16.01 -9.67
N LYS A 153 -17.29 -16.41 -10.70
CA LYS A 153 -17.10 -17.82 -11.05
C LYS A 153 -16.25 -18.62 -10.06
N SER A 154 -15.44 -17.97 -9.22
CA SER A 154 -14.75 -18.66 -8.13
C SER A 154 -15.61 -18.75 -6.87
N ALA A 155 -16.77 -18.04 -6.83
CA ALA A 155 -17.60 -17.88 -5.65
C ALA A 155 -16.77 -17.47 -4.41
N ALA A 156 -15.81 -16.55 -4.60
CA ALA A 156 -14.87 -16.19 -3.55
C ALA A 156 -14.48 -14.71 -3.52
N LEU A 157 -14.09 -14.26 -2.32
CA LEU A 157 -13.39 -12.99 -2.09
C LEU A 157 -11.93 -13.28 -1.71
N GLU A 158 -11.02 -12.47 -2.23
CA GLU A 158 -9.64 -12.33 -1.73
C GLU A 158 -9.56 -10.99 -0.99
N VAL A 159 -9.11 -11.01 0.25
CA VAL A 159 -9.06 -9.83 1.12
C VAL A 159 -7.64 -9.63 1.63
N ILE A 160 -7.15 -8.40 1.51
CA ILE A 160 -5.91 -7.97 2.15
C ILE A 160 -6.29 -6.84 3.11
N SER A 161 -6.06 -7.05 4.41
CA SER A 161 -6.39 -6.02 5.39
C SER A 161 -5.44 -5.94 6.56
N TYR A 162 -5.21 -4.72 7.05
CA TYR A 162 -4.22 -4.44 8.09
C TYR A 162 -4.68 -4.94 9.46
N ASN A 163 -3.76 -5.50 10.25
CA ASN A 163 -3.98 -5.91 11.62
C ASN A 163 -3.07 -5.07 12.53
N ASP A 164 -3.64 -4.05 13.18
CA ASP A 164 -2.87 -3.12 14.02
C ASP A 164 -2.14 -3.83 15.16
N ALA A 165 -2.73 -4.89 15.72
CA ALA A 165 -2.11 -5.62 16.83
C ALA A 165 -0.89 -6.45 16.41
N ALA A 166 -0.91 -7.00 15.19
CA ALA A 166 0.23 -7.72 14.64
C ALA A 166 1.19 -6.82 13.84
N GLY A 167 0.81 -5.57 13.58
CA GLY A 167 1.63 -4.61 12.82
C GLY A 167 1.81 -4.96 11.34
N ARG A 168 0.95 -5.82 10.76
CA ARG A 168 1.11 -6.35 9.39
C ARG A 168 -0.23 -6.49 8.67
N PHE A 169 -0.21 -6.59 7.34
CA PHE A 169 -1.38 -7.00 6.57
C PHE A 169 -1.61 -8.49 6.68
N GLU A 170 -2.87 -8.90 6.78
CA GLU A 170 -3.31 -10.28 6.73
C GLU A 170 -3.97 -10.57 5.39
N PHE A 171 -3.81 -11.80 4.91
CA PHE A 171 -4.40 -12.30 3.68
C PHE A 171 -5.51 -13.28 4.03
N GLN A 172 -6.71 -13.05 3.51
CA GLN A 172 -7.89 -13.87 3.81
C GLN A 172 -8.62 -14.26 2.55
N LEU A 173 -9.28 -15.42 2.60
CA LEU A 173 -10.21 -15.91 1.60
C LEU A 173 -11.61 -16.02 2.21
N VAL A 174 -12.60 -15.50 1.49
CA VAL A 174 -14.01 -15.78 1.78
C VAL A 174 -14.51 -16.73 0.71
N ARG A 175 -14.85 -17.96 1.08
CA ARG A 175 -15.30 -19.00 0.14
C ARG A 175 -16.81 -19.18 0.21
N ASP A 176 -17.37 -19.82 -0.81
CA ASP A 176 -18.82 -20.07 -0.95
C ASP A 176 -19.64 -18.75 -0.90
N TYR A 177 -19.05 -17.69 -1.44
CA TYR A 177 -19.64 -16.36 -1.57
C TYR A 177 -20.44 -16.26 -2.87
N ARG A 178 -21.66 -16.81 -2.85
CA ARG A 178 -22.58 -16.92 -3.99
C ARG A 178 -24.04 -16.93 -3.53
N PRO A 179 -25.03 -16.77 -4.43
CA PRO A 179 -26.44 -16.89 -4.08
C PRO A 179 -26.73 -18.23 -3.39
N GLY A 180 -27.39 -18.19 -2.22
CA GLY A 180 -27.69 -19.38 -1.41
C GLY A 180 -26.48 -20.05 -0.74
N GLY A 181 -25.26 -19.52 -0.93
CA GLY A 181 -24.05 -20.04 -0.30
C GLY A 181 -23.88 -19.55 1.14
N SER A 182 -23.01 -20.22 1.89
CA SER A 182 -22.64 -19.82 3.25
C SER A 182 -21.20 -19.32 3.26
N ALA A 183 -21.02 -18.00 3.20
CA ALA A 183 -19.72 -17.35 3.17
C ALA A 183 -18.84 -17.79 4.37
N ARG A 184 -17.66 -18.35 4.09
CA ARG A 184 -16.70 -18.81 5.11
C ARG A 184 -15.41 -18.04 5.00
N VAL A 185 -15.10 -17.25 6.03
CA VAL A 185 -13.86 -16.46 6.13
C VAL A 185 -12.76 -17.31 6.74
N GLY A 186 -11.58 -17.30 6.14
CA GLY A 186 -10.38 -17.92 6.70
C GLY A 186 -9.11 -17.22 6.23
N TYR A 187 -8.03 -17.40 6.96
CA TYR A 187 -6.70 -16.84 6.64
C TYR A 187 -6.02 -17.69 5.57
N ALA A 188 -5.45 -17.05 4.55
CA ALA A 188 -4.73 -17.72 3.48
C ALA A 188 -3.33 -18.15 3.93
N ASN A 189 -2.71 -19.05 3.17
CA ASN A 189 -1.30 -19.39 3.37
C ASN A 189 -0.42 -18.19 3.01
N ARG A 190 0.30 -17.67 4.01
CA ARG A 190 1.14 -16.48 3.85
C ARG A 190 2.27 -16.73 2.88
N THR A 191 2.92 -17.88 2.93
CA THR A 191 4.00 -18.23 1.99
C THR A 191 3.52 -18.19 0.54
N LEU A 192 2.30 -18.67 0.28
CA LEU A 192 1.68 -18.56 -1.05
C LEU A 192 1.44 -17.10 -1.45
N CYS A 193 0.87 -16.29 -0.55
CA CYS A 193 0.59 -14.87 -0.82
C CYS A 193 1.87 -14.05 -1.04
N LEU A 194 2.90 -14.26 -0.21
CA LEU A 194 4.17 -13.53 -0.27
C LEU A 194 5.02 -13.92 -1.49
N ALA A 195 4.72 -15.01 -2.19
CA ALA A 195 5.36 -15.30 -3.47
C ALA A 195 5.09 -14.22 -4.54
N CYS A 196 3.97 -13.51 -4.45
CA CYS A 196 3.65 -12.34 -5.28
C CYS A 196 3.80 -11.04 -4.46
N HIS A 197 3.25 -11.03 -3.25
CA HIS A 197 3.23 -9.87 -2.35
C HIS A 197 4.51 -9.82 -1.51
N HIS A 198 5.66 -9.62 -2.15
CA HIS A 198 6.98 -9.64 -1.48
C HIS A 198 7.08 -8.71 -0.26
N ASN A 199 6.29 -7.64 -0.27
CA ASN A 199 6.24 -6.60 0.75
C ASN A 199 5.27 -6.94 1.90
N ALA A 200 4.68 -8.14 1.86
CA ALA A 200 3.57 -8.59 2.71
C ALA A 200 2.43 -7.57 2.86
N ALA A 201 2.13 -6.86 1.76
CA ALA A 201 1.13 -5.81 1.66
C ALA A 201 0.52 -5.82 0.24
N PRO A 202 -0.54 -5.04 -0.04
CA PRO A 202 -1.16 -4.99 -1.37
C PRO A 202 -0.15 -4.58 -2.46
N ILE A 203 -0.34 -5.10 -3.67
CA ILE A 203 0.45 -4.77 -4.86
C ILE A 203 -0.49 -4.58 -6.05
N PHE A 204 -0.20 -3.64 -6.93
CA PHE A 204 -0.99 -3.38 -8.13
C PHE A 204 -0.13 -2.84 -9.27
N SER A 205 -0.70 -2.73 -10.47
CA SER A 205 -0.03 -2.12 -11.62
C SER A 205 0.32 -0.66 -11.34
N ARG A 206 1.40 -0.15 -11.93
CA ARG A 206 1.56 1.31 -12.12
C ARG A 206 0.53 1.86 -13.10
N GLN A 207 0.33 3.17 -13.05
CA GLN A 207 -0.28 3.96 -14.12
C GLN A 207 0.26 3.54 -15.50
N SER A 208 -0.59 3.31 -16.52
CA SER A 208 -2.01 3.70 -16.73
C SER A 208 -3.10 2.66 -16.38
N TRP A 209 -2.74 1.48 -15.83
CA TRP A 209 -3.70 0.40 -15.50
C TRP A 209 -4.52 -0.12 -16.70
N ASP A 210 -3.83 -0.48 -17.79
CA ASP A 210 -4.44 -0.88 -19.06
C ASP A 210 -5.19 -2.24 -19.03
N GLU A 211 -5.15 -2.95 -17.90
CA GLU A 211 -5.90 -4.19 -17.67
C GLU A 211 -7.30 -3.96 -17.07
N THR A 212 -7.68 -2.72 -16.80
CA THR A 212 -8.88 -2.40 -16.02
C THR A 212 -9.97 -1.67 -16.80
N SER A 213 -11.14 -1.52 -16.19
CA SER A 213 -12.27 -0.73 -16.70
C SER A 213 -11.96 0.73 -17.00
N ALA A 214 -10.84 1.28 -16.51
CA ALA A 214 -10.36 2.61 -16.89
C ALA A 214 -9.77 2.66 -18.31
N SER A 215 -9.34 1.52 -18.85
CA SER A 215 -8.77 1.43 -20.19
C SER A 215 -9.87 1.44 -21.26
N PRO A 216 -9.84 2.35 -22.26
CA PRO A 216 -10.85 2.39 -23.31
C PRO A 216 -11.13 1.05 -24.03
N PRO A 217 -10.12 0.26 -24.46
CA PRO A 217 -10.38 -1.04 -25.10
C PRO A 217 -11.02 -2.09 -24.18
N ILE A 218 -10.74 -2.04 -22.87
CA ILE A 218 -11.37 -2.91 -21.87
C ILE A 218 -12.81 -2.44 -21.62
N ALA A 219 -13.01 -1.14 -21.39
CA ALA A 219 -14.32 -0.54 -21.14
C ALA A 219 -15.31 -0.79 -22.29
N ALA A 220 -14.85 -0.70 -23.54
CA ALA A 220 -15.66 -1.00 -24.73
C ALA A 220 -16.12 -2.47 -24.76
N ARG A 221 -15.23 -3.41 -24.41
CA ARG A 221 -15.57 -4.84 -24.36
C ARG A 221 -16.49 -5.19 -23.20
N LEU A 222 -16.26 -4.60 -22.03
CA LEU A 222 -17.19 -4.72 -20.89
C LEU A 222 -18.57 -4.17 -21.26
N ALA A 223 -18.64 -3.01 -21.93
CA ALA A 223 -19.89 -2.42 -22.39
C ALA A 223 -20.64 -3.33 -23.38
N ALA A 224 -19.92 -3.98 -24.29
CA ALA A 224 -20.49 -4.88 -25.28
C ALA A 224 -21.17 -6.12 -24.68
N THR A 225 -20.87 -6.48 -23.43
CA THR A 225 -21.56 -7.58 -22.72
C THR A 225 -22.99 -7.23 -22.29
N GLY A 226 -23.33 -5.95 -22.22
CA GLY A 226 -24.64 -5.48 -21.73
C GLY A 226 -24.90 -5.72 -20.23
N ARG A 227 -23.90 -6.19 -19.46
CA ARG A 227 -24.05 -6.45 -18.01
C ARG A 227 -24.04 -5.15 -17.19
N ASP A 228 -24.74 -5.20 -16.06
CA ASP A 228 -24.79 -4.15 -15.04
C ASP A 228 -23.65 -4.24 -14.01
N PHE A 229 -22.92 -5.36 -14.00
CA PHE A 229 -21.83 -5.69 -13.08
C PHE A 229 -22.20 -5.40 -11.62
N TYR A 230 -23.29 -6.02 -11.15
CA TYR A 230 -23.80 -5.93 -9.77
C TYR A 230 -24.23 -4.51 -9.36
N GLY A 231 -24.57 -3.66 -10.34
CA GLY A 231 -24.93 -2.26 -10.12
C GLY A 231 -23.74 -1.35 -9.74
N LEU A 232 -22.50 -1.81 -9.95
CA LEU A 232 -21.31 -1.05 -9.59
C LEU A 232 -21.04 0.07 -10.59
N ARG A 233 -20.52 1.20 -10.08
CA ARG A 233 -20.05 2.31 -10.92
C ARG A 233 -18.66 1.99 -11.50
N TRP A 234 -18.63 1.22 -12.58
CA TRP A 234 -17.37 0.75 -13.20
C TRP A 234 -16.87 1.63 -14.36
N ARG A 235 -17.67 2.59 -14.84
CA ARG A 235 -17.26 3.54 -15.88
C ARG A 235 -16.61 4.76 -15.22
N HIS A 236 -15.30 4.85 -15.31
CA HIS A 236 -14.49 5.91 -14.71
C HIS A 236 -13.20 6.13 -15.53
N GLY A 237 -12.49 7.22 -15.24
CA GLY A 237 -11.18 7.50 -15.84
C GLY A 237 -10.06 6.76 -15.10
N VAL A 238 -8.83 7.19 -15.38
CA VAL A 238 -7.60 6.71 -14.73
C VAL A 238 -7.45 7.19 -13.28
N ASP A 239 -8.23 8.19 -12.87
CA ASP A 239 -8.23 8.74 -11.52
C ASP A 239 -8.58 7.70 -10.43
N VAL A 240 -9.49 6.77 -10.73
CA VAL A 240 -9.88 5.70 -9.80
C VAL A 240 -8.76 4.67 -9.58
N PRO A 241 -8.17 4.04 -10.62
CA PRO A 241 -7.02 3.17 -10.41
C PRO A 241 -5.80 3.90 -9.85
N ASP A 242 -5.56 5.17 -10.22
CA ASP A 242 -4.48 5.98 -9.65
C ASP A 242 -4.68 6.19 -8.13
N ALA A 243 -5.93 6.32 -7.67
CA ALA A 243 -6.24 6.36 -6.23
C ALA A 243 -5.92 5.04 -5.52
N ILE A 244 -6.14 3.89 -6.18
CA ILE A 244 -5.76 2.56 -5.66
C ILE A 244 -4.23 2.43 -5.59
N ASP A 245 -3.51 2.87 -6.63
CA ASP A 245 -2.05 2.87 -6.66
C ASP A 245 -1.46 3.73 -5.53
N ALA A 246 -1.97 4.95 -5.36
CA ALA A 246 -1.55 5.85 -4.28
C ALA A 246 -1.86 5.28 -2.88
N ALA A 247 -3.00 4.63 -2.70
CA ALA A 247 -3.34 3.93 -1.45
C ALA A 247 -2.40 2.76 -1.18
N THR A 248 -2.06 2.02 -2.22
CA THR A 248 -1.14 0.87 -2.15
C THR A 248 0.27 1.31 -1.77
N ALA A 249 0.77 2.41 -2.35
CA ALA A 249 2.06 3.00 -1.99
C ALA A 249 2.09 3.37 -0.49
N ARG A 250 1.04 4.03 0.03
CA ARG A 250 0.94 4.38 1.46
C ARG A 250 0.81 3.14 2.36
N ALA A 251 0.03 2.14 1.95
CA ALA A 251 -0.14 0.88 2.66
C ALA A 251 1.21 0.18 2.89
N ASN A 252 2.06 0.15 1.88
CA ASN A 252 3.38 -0.50 1.96
C ASN A 252 4.38 0.25 2.86
N GLN A 253 4.12 1.51 3.21
CA GLN A 253 4.94 2.25 4.16
C GLN A 253 4.61 1.89 5.63
N LEU A 254 3.44 1.30 5.90
CA LEU A 254 3.03 0.96 7.28
C LEU A 254 4.00 -0.02 7.95
N SER A 255 4.48 -1.04 7.23
CA SER A 255 5.46 -1.99 7.76
C SER A 255 6.79 -1.33 8.10
N ALA A 256 7.26 -0.39 7.27
CA ALA A 256 8.48 0.38 7.53
C ALA A 256 8.31 1.26 8.77
N ALA A 257 7.16 1.95 8.92
CA ALA A 257 6.87 2.73 10.12
C ALA A 257 6.81 1.87 11.39
N GLN A 258 6.25 0.66 11.32
CA GLN A 258 6.24 -0.25 12.47
C GLN A 258 7.65 -0.76 12.85
N GLN A 259 8.53 -0.95 11.87
CA GLN A 259 9.94 -1.27 12.14
C GLN A 259 10.64 -0.11 12.84
N VAL A 260 10.49 1.12 12.33
CA VAL A 260 11.04 2.33 12.97
C VAL A 260 10.47 2.53 14.39
N TRP A 261 9.17 2.31 14.58
CA TRP A 261 8.52 2.42 15.89
C TRP A 261 9.10 1.45 16.93
N ARG A 262 9.29 0.17 16.56
CA ARG A 262 9.77 -0.85 17.50
C ARG A 262 11.28 -0.78 17.68
N GLU A 263 12.02 -0.87 16.58
CA GLU A 263 13.48 -1.03 16.56
C GLU A 263 14.21 0.31 16.64
N GLY A 264 13.62 1.38 16.07
CA GLY A 264 14.22 2.73 16.16
C GLY A 264 14.23 3.29 17.58
N CYS A 265 13.26 2.91 18.43
CA CYS A 265 13.21 3.31 19.83
C CYS A 265 13.75 2.27 20.81
N ALA A 266 14.33 1.15 20.32
CA ALA A 266 14.82 0.08 21.19
C ALA A 266 15.87 0.59 22.20
N ASP A 267 15.76 0.17 23.45
CA ASP A 267 16.65 0.55 24.55
C ASP A 267 16.61 -0.52 25.64
N ALA A 268 17.72 -0.72 26.37
CA ALA A 268 17.75 -1.65 27.48
C ALA A 268 16.78 -1.29 28.63
N SER A 269 16.33 -0.04 28.71
CA SER A 269 15.34 0.46 29.66
C SER A 269 14.00 0.68 28.98
N ALA A 270 12.99 -0.11 29.37
CA ALA A 270 11.60 0.06 28.90
C ALA A 270 11.09 1.50 29.05
N ALA A 271 11.46 2.18 30.14
CA ALA A 271 11.08 3.59 30.35
C ALA A 271 11.68 4.54 29.29
N ARG A 272 12.91 4.28 28.82
CA ARG A 272 13.52 5.07 27.74
C ARG A 272 12.90 4.75 26.38
N GLU A 273 12.53 3.49 26.13
CA GLU A 273 11.79 3.12 24.92
C GLU A 273 10.44 3.82 24.84
N GLU A 274 9.65 3.75 25.92
CA GLU A 274 8.33 4.39 26.00
C GLU A 274 8.45 5.93 25.87
N ALA A 275 9.48 6.53 26.46
CA ALA A 275 9.76 7.96 26.30
C ALA A 275 10.10 8.35 24.84
N CYS A 276 10.91 7.54 24.16
CA CYS A 276 11.21 7.70 22.73
C CYS A 276 9.94 7.60 21.88
N ARG A 277 9.13 6.55 22.09
CA ARG A 277 7.86 6.31 21.39
C ARG A 277 6.83 7.41 21.64
N ALA A 278 6.71 7.92 22.86
CA ALA A 278 5.89 9.10 23.17
C ALA A 278 6.39 10.35 22.45
N GLY A 279 7.71 10.50 22.34
CA GLY A 279 8.36 11.54 21.57
C GLY A 279 8.03 11.49 20.07
N LEU A 280 8.12 10.30 19.47
CA LEU A 280 7.69 10.07 18.09
C LEU A 280 6.20 10.39 17.87
N LEU A 281 5.33 9.94 18.78
CA LEU A 281 3.90 10.28 18.72
C LEU A 281 3.66 11.78 18.80
N ARG A 282 4.39 12.49 19.68
CA ARG A 282 4.31 13.94 19.78
C ARG A 282 4.60 14.58 18.43
N LEU A 283 5.73 14.24 17.82
CA LEU A 283 6.12 14.77 16.51
C LEU A 283 5.09 14.42 15.43
N ALA A 284 4.60 13.18 15.40
CA ALA A 284 3.58 12.74 14.43
C ALA A 284 2.24 13.47 14.58
N LEU A 285 1.78 13.72 15.81
CA LEU A 285 0.53 14.45 16.06
C LEU A 285 0.69 15.95 15.81
N HIS A 286 1.81 16.54 16.23
CA HIS A 286 2.16 17.94 15.92
C HIS A 286 2.21 18.17 14.41
N TYR A 287 2.82 17.26 13.64
CA TYR A 287 2.82 17.28 12.18
C TYR A 287 1.42 17.48 11.60
N ARG A 288 0.47 16.63 12.05
CA ARG A 288 -0.91 16.62 11.53
C ARG A 288 -1.71 17.82 12.01
N LEU A 289 -1.57 18.20 13.28
CA LEU A 289 -2.21 19.38 13.87
C LEU A 289 -1.68 20.70 13.29
N GLY A 290 -0.45 20.70 12.78
CA GLY A 290 0.16 21.79 12.00
C GLY A 290 -0.25 21.81 10.52
N GLY A 291 -1.16 20.94 10.08
CA GLY A 291 -1.60 20.85 8.69
C GLY A 291 -0.61 20.16 7.76
N SER A 292 0.14 19.17 8.28
CA SER A 292 1.12 18.38 7.52
C SER A 292 2.24 19.19 6.87
N ARG A 293 2.56 20.35 7.47
CA ARG A 293 3.70 21.19 7.08
C ARG A 293 4.99 20.75 7.78
N HIS A 294 6.09 21.42 7.45
CA HIS A 294 7.38 21.16 8.06
C HIS A 294 7.30 21.26 9.60
N ILE A 295 7.99 20.37 10.29
CA ILE A 295 8.12 20.39 11.76
C ILE A 295 9.54 20.78 12.10
N ALA A 296 9.70 21.74 12.99
CA ALA A 296 11.01 22.08 13.52
C ALA A 296 11.48 20.94 14.46
N LEU A 297 12.72 20.47 14.25
CA LEU A 297 13.38 19.44 15.08
C LEU A 297 14.48 20.06 15.94
N ASP A 298 14.23 21.29 16.40
CA ASP A 298 15.20 22.19 17.03
C ASP A 298 14.91 22.40 18.52
N ASP A 299 13.83 21.86 19.08
CA ASP A 299 13.68 21.75 20.52
C ASP A 299 14.56 20.62 21.09
N GLU A 300 14.96 20.74 22.36
CA GLU A 300 15.87 19.79 23.02
C GLU A 300 15.34 18.36 22.99
N ARG A 301 14.03 18.20 23.25
CA ARG A 301 13.38 16.89 23.26
C ARG A 301 13.37 16.24 21.88
N ALA A 302 13.11 17.01 20.82
CA ALA A 302 13.15 16.54 19.44
C ALA A 302 14.58 16.13 19.03
N ARG A 303 15.60 16.87 19.47
CA ARG A 303 17.00 16.50 19.24
C ARG A 303 17.39 15.18 19.91
N ASP A 304 16.96 14.97 21.14
CA ASP A 304 17.26 13.72 21.88
C ASP A 304 16.62 12.51 21.20
N ILE A 305 15.35 12.62 20.82
CA ILE A 305 14.63 11.59 20.06
C ILE A 305 15.35 11.31 18.73
N ALA A 306 15.72 12.35 17.99
CA ALA A 306 16.43 12.22 16.72
C ALA A 306 17.80 11.54 16.89
N ALA A 307 18.52 11.84 17.98
CA ALA A 307 19.80 11.22 18.28
C ALA A 307 19.66 9.72 18.59
N GLN A 308 18.69 9.34 19.42
CA GLN A 308 18.40 7.93 19.74
C GLN A 308 17.99 7.16 18.48
N LEU A 309 17.07 7.71 17.69
CA LEU A 309 16.63 7.09 16.44
C LEU A 309 17.80 6.88 15.49
N ARG A 310 18.66 7.88 15.29
CA ARG A 310 19.83 7.77 14.40
C ARG A 310 20.78 6.67 14.87
N ALA A 311 21.06 6.58 16.17
CA ALA A 311 21.93 5.56 16.72
C ALA A 311 21.38 4.14 16.51
N ASN A 312 20.10 3.93 16.79
CA ASN A 312 19.43 2.64 16.57
C ASN A 312 19.30 2.32 15.08
N TRP A 313 19.05 3.31 14.23
CA TRP A 313 18.97 3.12 12.78
C TRP A 313 20.26 2.53 12.21
N GLN A 314 21.41 3.10 12.60
CA GLN A 314 22.73 2.63 12.16
C GLN A 314 23.03 1.22 12.68
N ARG A 315 22.49 0.85 13.85
CA ARG A 315 22.65 -0.48 14.44
C ARG A 315 21.79 -1.54 13.75
N HIS A 316 20.52 -1.24 13.50
CA HIS A 316 19.55 -2.21 12.98
C HIS A 316 19.57 -2.29 11.45
N TRP A 317 19.84 -1.18 10.78
CA TRP A 317 19.83 -1.08 9.31
C TRP A 317 21.09 -0.38 8.79
N PRO A 318 22.29 -1.00 8.92
CA PRO A 318 23.56 -0.37 8.52
C PRO A 318 23.67 -0.08 7.01
N ALA A 319 22.87 -0.76 6.17
CA ALA A 319 22.76 -0.49 4.73
C ALA A 319 21.54 0.38 4.37
N GLY A 320 20.87 0.94 5.37
CA GLY A 320 19.58 1.62 5.25
C GLY A 320 18.38 0.65 5.33
N LEU A 321 17.24 1.17 5.79
CA LEU A 321 15.98 0.45 5.84
C LEU A 321 15.39 0.40 4.42
N PRO A 322 15.26 -0.78 3.80
CA PRO A 322 14.82 -0.86 2.41
C PRO A 322 13.30 -0.70 2.31
N ILE A 323 12.86 0.16 1.39
CA ILE A 323 11.43 0.45 1.16
C ILE A 323 10.96 -0.34 -0.04
N ALA A 324 10.02 -1.25 0.21
CA ALA A 324 9.58 -2.22 -0.77
C ALA A 324 8.78 -1.58 -1.92
N ASP A 325 8.91 -2.11 -3.14
CA ASP A 325 8.18 -1.65 -4.32
C ASP A 325 6.88 -2.44 -4.50
N PRO A 326 5.70 -1.82 -4.31
CA PRO A 326 4.42 -2.51 -4.50
C PRO A 326 3.96 -2.54 -5.96
N THR A 327 4.76 -2.01 -6.87
CA THR A 327 4.34 -1.71 -8.23
C THR A 327 4.60 -2.87 -9.17
N LEU A 328 3.58 -3.24 -9.94
CA LEU A 328 3.70 -4.15 -11.06
C LEU A 328 3.85 -3.35 -12.35
N PRO A 329 4.68 -3.78 -13.32
CA PRO A 329 4.75 -3.13 -14.62
C PRO A 329 3.39 -3.14 -15.32
N ASN A 330 2.97 -2.01 -15.92
CA ASN A 330 1.71 -1.92 -16.67
C ASN A 330 1.72 -2.83 -17.90
N ARG A 331 0.72 -3.69 -18.02
CA ARG A 331 0.53 -4.62 -19.15
C ARG A 331 -0.61 -4.09 -20.00
N GLN A 332 -0.43 -4.11 -21.32
CA GLN A 332 -1.45 -3.76 -22.29
C GLN A 332 -1.95 -5.04 -22.96
N PRO A 333 -3.08 -5.63 -22.53
CA PRO A 333 -3.52 -6.93 -23.06
C PRO A 333 -3.80 -6.93 -24.57
N PHE A 334 -4.00 -5.75 -25.16
CA PHE A 334 -4.36 -5.58 -26.57
C PHE A 334 -3.30 -4.86 -27.43
N ALA A 335 -2.13 -4.54 -26.87
CA ALA A 335 -1.07 -3.91 -27.65
C ALA A 335 -0.56 -4.86 -28.76
N GLY A 336 -0.47 -4.36 -29.99
CA GLY A 336 -0.02 -5.15 -31.15
C GLY A 336 -1.03 -6.20 -31.64
N VAL A 337 -2.27 -6.18 -31.14
CA VAL A 337 -3.32 -7.12 -31.56
C VAL A 337 -4.02 -6.59 -32.81
N THR A 338 -3.60 -7.08 -33.98
CA THR A 338 -4.24 -6.78 -35.29
C THR A 338 -5.13 -7.93 -35.80
N GLN A 339 -5.08 -9.10 -35.17
CA GLN A 339 -5.89 -10.29 -35.49
C GLN A 339 -6.69 -10.78 -34.27
N ALA A 340 -7.71 -11.60 -34.51
CA ALA A 340 -8.43 -12.32 -33.46
C ALA A 340 -7.49 -13.30 -32.75
N LEU A 341 -6.86 -12.88 -31.65
CA LEU A 341 -6.10 -13.78 -30.80
C LEU A 341 -7.04 -14.76 -30.10
N THR A 342 -6.56 -15.99 -29.90
CA THR A 342 -7.27 -16.93 -29.05
C THR A 342 -7.27 -16.41 -27.61
N PRO A 343 -8.38 -16.57 -26.86
CA PRO A 343 -8.49 -16.12 -25.48
C PRO A 343 -7.31 -16.56 -24.57
N GLN A 344 -6.77 -17.76 -24.79
CA GLN A 344 -5.61 -18.30 -24.07
C GLN A 344 -4.35 -17.44 -24.19
N ARG A 345 -4.15 -16.76 -25.33
CA ARG A 345 -3.00 -15.85 -25.48
C ARG A 345 -3.21 -14.52 -24.76
N LEU A 346 -4.45 -14.06 -24.61
CA LEU A 346 -4.76 -12.81 -23.89
C LEU A 346 -4.56 -12.95 -22.37
N ALA A 347 -4.80 -14.14 -21.83
CA ALA A 347 -4.60 -14.45 -20.41
C ALA A 347 -3.17 -14.88 -20.06
N ASP A 348 -2.31 -15.09 -21.05
CA ASP A 348 -0.90 -15.42 -20.81
C ASP A 348 -0.15 -14.20 -20.27
N VAL A 349 0.52 -14.35 -19.12
CA VAL A 349 1.27 -13.27 -18.46
C VAL A 349 2.78 -13.52 -18.64
N PRO A 350 3.49 -12.77 -19.50
CA PRO A 350 4.94 -12.93 -19.69
C PRO A 350 5.73 -12.68 -18.40
N ALA A 351 6.96 -13.21 -18.31
CA ALA A 351 7.83 -13.09 -17.13
C ALA A 351 7.98 -11.65 -16.62
N THR A 352 8.11 -10.66 -17.51
CA THR A 352 8.27 -9.24 -17.15
C THR A 352 7.04 -8.65 -16.46
N PHE A 353 5.85 -9.21 -16.70
CA PHE A 353 4.59 -8.76 -16.12
C PHE A 353 4.09 -9.68 -15.00
N ASP A 354 4.74 -10.83 -14.78
CA ASP A 354 4.38 -11.83 -13.77
C ASP A 354 4.66 -11.28 -12.36
N PRO A 355 3.67 -11.24 -11.44
CA PRO A 355 3.87 -10.75 -10.07
C PRO A 355 4.94 -11.49 -9.27
N LEU A 356 5.31 -12.71 -9.69
CA LEU A 356 6.40 -13.51 -9.11
C LEU A 356 7.80 -12.97 -9.42
N ALA A 357 7.92 -12.00 -10.35
CA ALA A 357 9.19 -11.36 -10.68
C ALA A 357 9.67 -10.51 -9.50
N LEU A 358 10.89 -10.75 -9.02
CA LEU A 358 11.51 -9.95 -7.96
C LEU A 358 11.55 -8.47 -8.35
N ARG A 359 11.30 -7.61 -7.35
CA ARG A 359 11.32 -6.15 -7.49
C ARG A 359 12.40 -5.59 -6.59
N ALA A 360 13.18 -4.67 -7.12
CA ALA A 360 14.14 -3.90 -6.33
C ALA A 360 13.37 -2.96 -5.37
N PRO A 361 13.93 -2.62 -4.20
CA PRO A 361 13.36 -1.59 -3.34
C PRO A 361 13.28 -0.24 -4.06
N LEU A 362 12.26 0.56 -3.73
CA LEU A 362 12.09 1.93 -4.23
C LEU A 362 13.18 2.86 -3.71
N ALA A 363 13.60 2.65 -2.47
CA ALA A 363 14.57 3.48 -1.77
C ALA A 363 15.19 2.71 -0.61
N HIS A 364 16.26 3.26 -0.05
CA HIS A 364 16.80 2.86 1.25
C HIS A 364 16.84 4.10 2.13
N TRP A 365 16.09 4.10 3.24
CA TRP A 365 16.17 5.17 4.24
C TRP A 365 17.42 4.96 5.08
N GLN A 366 18.38 5.87 4.94
CA GLN A 366 19.70 5.78 5.56
C GLN A 366 19.68 6.14 7.06
N GLY A 367 18.70 6.94 7.48
CA GLY A 367 18.51 7.36 8.87
C GLY A 367 19.57 8.33 9.40
N HIS A 368 20.46 8.84 8.54
CA HIS A 368 21.52 9.76 8.95
C HIS A 368 21.11 11.23 8.92
N ASP A 369 20.19 11.63 8.03
CA ASP A 369 19.77 13.01 7.86
C ASP A 369 18.35 13.29 8.37
N ALA A 370 18.00 14.57 8.44
CA ALA A 370 16.68 15.02 8.90
C ALA A 370 15.55 14.68 7.91
N GLY A 371 15.86 14.36 6.65
CA GLY A 371 14.88 13.98 5.63
C GLY A 371 14.26 12.63 5.94
N ASP A 372 15.07 11.61 6.21
CA ASP A 372 14.58 10.27 6.57
C ASP A 372 13.75 10.29 7.86
N LEU A 373 14.19 11.07 8.85
CA LEU A 373 13.43 11.23 10.09
C LEU A 373 12.08 11.91 9.85
N ARG A 374 12.02 12.96 9.03
CA ARG A 374 10.76 13.60 8.63
C ARG A 374 9.85 12.64 7.88
N GLN A 375 10.40 11.78 7.02
CA GLN A 375 9.64 10.76 6.32
C GLN A 375 9.06 9.73 7.31
N ALA A 376 9.86 9.27 8.29
CA ALA A 376 9.37 8.36 9.33
C ALA A 376 8.22 8.98 10.14
N ILE A 377 8.35 10.26 10.55
CA ILE A 377 7.31 11.01 11.25
C ILE A 377 6.05 11.12 10.38
N HIS A 378 6.20 11.44 9.10
CA HIS A 378 5.09 11.52 8.15
C HIS A 378 4.32 10.20 8.07
N VAL A 379 5.01 9.07 7.94
CA VAL A 379 4.36 7.76 7.82
C VAL A 379 3.72 7.33 9.14
N LEU A 380 4.38 7.53 10.29
CA LEU A 380 3.80 7.28 11.61
C LEU A 380 2.52 8.11 11.81
N ALA A 381 2.51 9.35 11.35
CA ALA A 381 1.35 10.21 11.42
C ALA A 381 0.16 9.71 10.58
N GLN A 382 0.37 8.87 9.55
CA GLN A 382 -0.71 8.26 8.77
C GLN A 382 -1.48 7.19 9.55
N PHE A 383 -1.07 6.80 10.76
CA PHE A 383 -1.86 5.91 11.62
C PHE A 383 -3.08 6.57 12.24
N PHE A 384 -3.15 7.91 12.23
CA PHE A 384 -4.28 8.66 12.78
C PHE A 384 -5.15 9.19 11.64
N SER A 385 -6.47 9.01 11.75
CA SER A 385 -7.39 9.51 10.73
C SER A 385 -7.52 11.02 10.79
N SER A 386 -7.98 11.63 9.71
CA SER A 386 -8.27 13.07 9.72
C SER A 386 -9.38 13.45 10.72
N ALA A 387 -10.30 12.53 11.04
CA ALA A 387 -11.31 12.73 12.07
C ALA A 387 -10.69 12.81 13.48
N ASP A 388 -9.68 11.98 13.78
CA ASP A 388 -8.96 12.02 15.06
C ASP A 388 -8.24 13.36 15.25
N ILE A 389 -7.56 13.82 14.21
CA ILE A 389 -6.82 15.08 14.25
C ILE A 389 -7.75 16.28 14.46
N ARG A 390 -8.92 16.28 13.80
CA ARG A 390 -9.95 17.31 14.01
C ARG A 390 -10.55 17.27 15.41
N LEU A 391 -10.77 16.08 15.96
CA LEU A 391 -11.24 15.91 17.34
C LEU A 391 -10.23 16.53 18.32
N LEU A 392 -8.96 16.17 18.18
CA LEU A 392 -7.88 16.74 19.01
C LEU A 392 -7.77 18.25 18.84
N ASP A 393 -7.75 18.78 17.60
CA ASP A 393 -7.67 20.22 17.33
C ASP A 393 -8.79 21.01 18.00
N ARG A 394 -10.04 20.56 17.82
CA ARG A 394 -11.20 21.23 18.42
C ARG A 394 -11.10 21.26 19.94
N HIS A 395 -10.67 20.16 20.54
CA HIS A 395 -10.60 20.03 21.99
C HIS A 395 -9.45 20.83 22.60
N LEU A 396 -8.26 20.78 21.99
CA LEU A 396 -7.10 21.57 22.41
C LEU A 396 -7.38 23.08 22.35
N GLY A 397 -8.17 23.52 21.37
CA GLY A 397 -8.64 24.91 21.28
C GLY A 397 -9.51 25.38 22.46
N THR A 398 -10.02 24.47 23.28
CA THR A 398 -10.81 24.82 24.49
C THR A 398 -9.97 25.02 25.75
N TYR A 399 -8.72 24.56 25.74
CA TYR A 399 -7.84 24.71 26.89
C TYR A 399 -7.36 26.16 27.06
N PRO A 400 -7.19 26.62 28.31
CA PRO A 400 -6.40 27.80 28.60
C PRO A 400 -4.98 27.61 28.06
N ALA A 401 -4.48 28.59 27.33
CA ALA A 401 -3.13 28.59 26.77
C ALA A 401 -2.50 29.95 26.97
N SER A 402 -1.18 30.00 27.14
CA SER A 402 -0.44 31.26 27.09
C SER A 402 -0.58 31.86 25.71
N THR A 403 -0.93 33.14 25.65
CA THR A 403 -1.13 33.87 24.40
C THR A 403 -0.11 34.98 24.23
N ARG A 404 0.30 35.24 22.99
CA ARG A 404 1.07 36.42 22.60
C ARG A 404 0.38 37.12 21.43
N VAL A 405 0.55 38.44 21.34
CA VAL A 405 -0.01 39.23 20.23
C VAL A 405 1.12 39.78 19.38
N GLN A 406 1.15 39.38 18.11
CA GLN A 406 2.03 39.93 17.09
C GLN A 406 1.28 41.02 16.31
N ARG A 407 1.86 42.21 16.17
CA ARG A 407 1.24 43.32 15.42
C ARG A 407 2.00 43.58 14.12
N LEU A 408 1.25 43.68 13.02
CA LEU A 408 1.76 44.03 11.70
C LEU A 408 1.19 45.38 11.28
N GLN A 409 2.05 46.25 10.74
CA GLN A 409 1.65 47.53 10.15
C GLN A 409 1.24 47.32 8.70
N CYS A 410 0.08 47.82 8.32
CA CYS A 410 -0.50 47.62 7.00
C CYS A 410 -0.45 48.88 6.16
N GLU A 411 -0.15 48.71 4.87
CA GLU A 411 -0.34 49.77 3.89
C GLU A 411 -1.83 50.10 3.76
N PRO A 412 -2.19 51.40 3.68
CA PRO A 412 -3.59 51.78 3.52
C PRO A 412 -4.17 51.23 2.22
N PRO A 413 -5.37 50.62 2.25
CA PRO A 413 -5.98 50.04 1.05
C PRO A 413 -6.24 51.13 0.00
N ARG A 414 -5.94 50.85 -1.27
CA ARG A 414 -6.20 51.77 -2.38
C ARG A 414 -7.65 51.62 -2.87
N PRO A 415 -8.32 52.70 -3.33
CA PRO A 415 -9.66 52.60 -3.91
C PRO A 415 -9.73 51.55 -5.02
N GLY A 416 -10.67 50.60 -4.93
CA GLY A 416 -10.87 49.54 -5.93
C GLY A 416 -9.91 48.34 -5.87
N ARG A 417 -8.94 48.32 -4.94
CA ARG A 417 -8.07 47.15 -4.68
C ARG A 417 -8.04 46.86 -3.18
N PRO A 418 -8.84 45.91 -2.67
CA PRO A 418 -8.84 45.53 -1.26
C PRO A 418 -7.64 44.63 -0.94
N ALA A 419 -6.46 44.94 -1.50
CA ALA A 419 -5.22 44.24 -1.24
C ALA A 419 -4.70 44.66 0.13
N LEU A 420 -4.37 43.67 0.93
CA LEU A 420 -3.77 43.79 2.23
C LEU A 420 -2.28 43.51 2.09
N ALA A 421 -1.44 44.44 2.53
CA ALA A 421 0.00 44.27 2.61
C ALA A 421 0.47 44.80 3.96
N CYS A 422 0.85 43.90 4.86
CA CYS A 422 1.31 44.24 6.19
C CYS A 422 2.70 43.68 6.46
N SER A 423 3.48 44.38 7.27
CA SER A 423 4.83 44.00 7.68
C SER A 423 5.15 44.39 9.12
N ALA A 424 6.15 43.75 9.69
CA ALA A 424 6.77 44.14 10.95
C ALA A 424 8.30 44.15 10.84
N PRO A 425 9.02 44.85 11.74
CA PRO A 425 10.48 44.97 11.69
C PRO A 425 11.24 43.64 11.80
N ASP A 426 10.62 42.61 12.39
CA ASP A 426 11.18 41.26 12.52
C ASP A 426 11.11 40.43 11.22
N GLY A 427 10.63 41.02 10.13
CA GLY A 427 10.47 40.35 8.83
C GLY A 427 9.15 39.60 8.66
N SER A 428 8.27 39.63 9.67
CA SER A 428 6.91 39.10 9.55
C SER A 428 6.12 39.87 8.50
N THR A 429 5.40 39.15 7.63
CA THR A 429 4.60 39.75 6.56
C THR A 429 3.26 39.05 6.38
N LEU A 430 2.25 39.81 5.98
CA LEU A 430 0.94 39.31 5.63
C LEU A 430 0.47 39.99 4.35
N THR A 431 0.18 39.18 3.32
CA THR A 431 -0.39 39.65 2.07
C THR A 431 -1.69 38.91 1.77
N GLY A 432 -2.72 39.64 1.34
CA GLY A 432 -4.01 39.05 1.05
C GLY A 432 -4.97 40.02 0.39
N ARG A 433 -6.24 39.62 0.34
CA ARG A 433 -7.34 40.39 -0.23
C ARG A 433 -8.57 40.26 0.67
N LEU A 434 -9.17 41.37 1.06
CA LEU A 434 -10.45 41.36 1.77
C LEU A 434 -11.61 41.51 0.78
N SER A 435 -12.81 41.14 1.20
CA SER A 435 -14.02 41.37 0.40
C SER A 435 -14.19 42.86 0.10
N ALA A 436 -14.34 43.20 -1.20
CA ALA A 436 -14.47 44.57 -1.67
C ALA A 436 -15.78 45.24 -1.24
N SER A 437 -16.83 44.46 -0.99
CA SER A 437 -18.15 44.96 -0.59
C SER A 437 -18.26 45.22 0.91
N ASP A 438 -17.63 44.38 1.73
CA ASP A 438 -17.57 44.50 3.18
C ASP A 438 -16.41 43.63 3.69
N PRO A 439 -15.33 44.24 4.21
CA PRO A 439 -14.19 43.51 4.78
C PRO A 439 -14.58 42.52 5.87
N ALA A 440 -15.67 42.74 6.61
CA ALA A 440 -16.14 41.82 7.64
C ALA A 440 -16.79 40.54 7.08
N ARG A 441 -17.13 40.49 5.79
CA ARG A 441 -17.67 39.28 5.14
C ARG A 441 -16.59 38.22 4.84
N GLY A 442 -15.32 38.55 5.00
CA GLY A 442 -14.21 37.63 4.77
C GLY A 442 -13.23 38.10 3.71
N GLY A 443 -12.41 37.18 3.24
CA GLY A 443 -11.32 37.44 2.31
C GLY A 443 -10.44 36.22 2.09
N TYR A 444 -9.28 36.45 1.51
CA TYR A 444 -8.27 35.43 1.25
C TYR A 444 -6.89 35.97 1.62
N ILE A 445 -6.16 35.27 2.48
CA ILE A 445 -4.75 35.55 2.73
C ILE A 445 -3.94 34.75 1.73
N ASP A 446 -3.19 35.45 0.88
CA ASP A 446 -2.33 34.84 -0.14
C ASP A 446 -1.04 34.28 0.49
N ARG A 447 -0.51 34.97 1.51
CA ARG A 447 0.70 34.54 2.22
C ARG A 447 0.78 35.19 3.61
N LEU A 448 1.17 34.39 4.59
CA LEU A 448 1.50 34.82 5.94
C LEU A 448 2.86 34.25 6.32
N VAL A 449 3.83 35.11 6.63
CA VAL A 449 5.15 34.74 7.13
C VAL A 449 5.32 35.33 8.52
N ILE A 450 5.61 34.49 9.52
CA ILE A 450 5.79 34.89 10.92
C ILE A 450 7.03 34.20 11.46
N ASP A 451 7.95 34.96 12.06
CA ASP A 451 9.19 34.40 12.64
C ASP A 451 9.98 33.53 11.63
N GLY A 452 9.94 33.88 10.34
CA GLY A 452 10.55 33.12 9.23
C GLY A 452 9.75 31.92 8.74
N ASP A 453 8.67 31.52 9.41
CA ASP A 453 7.77 30.45 9.00
C ASP A 453 6.72 30.93 7.99
N ASN A 454 6.64 30.29 6.83
CA ASN A 454 5.63 30.58 5.82
C ASN A 454 4.43 29.66 5.98
N LEU A 455 3.36 30.23 6.53
CA LEU A 455 2.09 29.54 6.74
C LEU A 455 1.30 29.34 5.44
N GLY A 456 1.66 30.02 4.35
CA GLY A 456 1.00 29.91 3.05
C GLY A 456 -0.39 30.55 3.03
N ALA A 457 -1.20 30.15 2.05
CA ALA A 457 -2.48 30.80 1.76
C ALA A 457 -3.66 30.17 2.52
N PHE A 458 -4.65 30.97 2.91
CA PHE A 458 -5.86 30.49 3.58
C PHE A 458 -7.05 31.44 3.43
N GLU A 459 -8.26 30.90 3.49
CA GLU A 459 -9.49 31.68 3.45
C GLU A 459 -9.82 32.30 4.81
N LEU A 460 -10.33 33.52 4.76
CA LEU A 460 -10.99 34.18 5.89
C LEU A 460 -12.49 34.08 5.68
N GLY A 461 -13.17 33.32 6.54
CA GLY A 461 -14.63 33.33 6.61
C GLY A 461 -15.17 34.67 7.13
N ALA A 462 -16.49 34.76 7.32
CA ALA A 462 -17.10 35.94 7.92
C ALA A 462 -16.54 36.22 9.33
N ALA A 463 -16.32 37.49 9.63
CA ALA A 463 -15.84 37.93 10.92
C ALA A 463 -16.87 37.59 12.01
N ARG A 464 -16.39 37.15 13.18
CA ARG A 464 -17.23 36.90 14.36
C ARG A 464 -17.84 38.18 14.91
N THR A 465 -17.09 39.28 14.84
CA THR A 465 -17.57 40.63 15.13
C THR A 465 -17.17 41.54 13.98
N PRO A 466 -18.04 42.45 13.52
CA PRO A 466 -17.74 43.32 12.39
C PRO A 466 -16.87 44.55 12.77
N ALA A 467 -16.90 44.99 14.03
CA ALA A 467 -16.16 46.16 14.49
C ALA A 467 -15.63 45.98 15.94
N PRO A 468 -14.31 45.83 16.16
CA PRO A 468 -13.29 45.56 15.13
C PRO A 468 -13.56 44.21 14.45
N ALA A 469 -13.14 44.08 13.19
CA ALA A 469 -13.30 42.84 12.42
C ALA A 469 -12.40 41.74 13.01
N ARG A 470 -13.01 40.70 13.60
CA ARG A 470 -12.31 39.57 14.24
C ARG A 470 -12.54 38.27 13.47
N PHE A 471 -11.46 37.64 13.03
CA PHE A 471 -11.48 36.38 12.29
C PHE A 471 -10.84 35.27 13.11
N HIS A 472 -11.27 34.02 12.89
CA HIS A 472 -10.68 32.83 13.49
C HIS A 472 -10.21 31.90 12.36
N PRO A 473 -8.99 32.11 11.84
CA PRO A 473 -8.53 31.44 10.64
C PRO A 473 -8.43 29.92 10.82
N ARG A 474 -8.89 29.18 9.82
CA ARG A 474 -8.74 27.73 9.74
C ARG A 474 -8.33 27.31 8.34
N ARG A 475 -7.57 26.22 8.23
CA ARG A 475 -7.25 25.56 6.96
C ARG A 475 -7.69 24.11 7.06
N ASP A 476 -8.46 23.67 6.08
CA ASP A 476 -9.03 22.32 6.03
C ASP A 476 -9.66 21.94 7.38
N GLY A 477 -10.36 22.88 8.02
CA GLY A 477 -11.03 22.74 9.32
C GLY A 477 -10.13 22.50 10.55
N LEU A 478 -8.82 22.72 10.46
CA LEU A 478 -7.88 22.76 11.58
C LEU A 478 -7.49 24.21 11.92
N ALA A 479 -7.10 24.48 13.16
CA ALA A 479 -6.48 25.75 13.53
C ALA A 479 -5.16 25.95 12.75
N LEU A 480 -4.90 27.19 12.32
CA LEU A 480 -3.65 27.52 11.65
C LEU A 480 -2.55 27.68 12.72
N ARG A 481 -1.60 26.74 12.80
CA ARG A 481 -0.45 26.81 13.73
C ARG A 481 0.81 27.28 13.05
N ASN A 482 1.78 27.89 13.74
CA ASN A 482 3.16 28.09 13.24
C ASN A 482 4.03 26.84 13.44
N ASN A 483 5.28 26.87 12.98
CA ASN A 483 6.25 25.76 13.15
C ASN A 483 6.57 25.46 14.63
N GLY A 484 6.39 26.43 15.53
CA GLY A 484 6.51 26.23 16.97
C GLY A 484 5.28 25.59 17.62
N GLY A 485 4.22 25.35 16.84
CA GLY A 485 2.97 24.75 17.32
C GLY A 485 1.97 25.74 17.94
N GLU A 486 2.21 27.06 17.87
CA GLU A 486 1.26 28.05 18.35
C GLU A 486 0.12 28.25 17.35
N ALA A 487 -1.13 28.15 17.80
CA ALA A 487 -2.32 28.39 16.99
C ALA A 487 -2.66 29.88 16.88
N LEU A 488 -2.93 30.35 15.65
CA LEU A 488 -3.53 31.64 15.38
C LEU A 488 -5.01 31.60 15.79
N ARG A 489 -5.30 32.03 17.02
CA ARG A 489 -6.66 32.05 17.57
C ARG A 489 -7.50 33.17 16.97
N GLU A 490 -6.89 34.33 16.81
CA GLU A 490 -7.56 35.51 16.30
C GLU A 490 -6.67 36.28 15.33
N LEU A 491 -7.27 36.71 14.22
CA LEU A 491 -6.75 37.78 13.37
C LEU A 491 -7.73 38.95 13.49
N ARG A 492 -7.23 40.10 13.95
CA ARG A 492 -8.05 41.30 14.18
C ARG A 492 -7.48 42.49 13.44
N PHE A 493 -8.36 43.23 12.77
CA PHE A 493 -8.02 44.53 12.18
C PHE A 493 -8.30 45.64 13.20
N ASP A 494 -7.24 46.34 13.59
CA ASP A 494 -7.25 47.48 14.50
C ASP A 494 -7.00 48.78 13.68
N ASP A 495 -7.21 49.94 14.30
CA ASP A 495 -6.88 51.27 13.74
C ASP A 495 -7.42 51.53 12.32
N GLY A 496 -8.68 51.14 12.08
CA GLY A 496 -9.32 51.30 10.77
C GLY A 496 -8.68 50.46 9.66
N GLY A 497 -8.02 49.36 10.01
CA GLY A 497 -7.34 48.46 9.07
C GLY A 497 -5.87 48.80 8.83
N ARG A 498 -5.31 49.77 9.57
CA ARG A 498 -3.87 50.13 9.49
C ARG A 498 -2.97 49.18 10.27
N THR A 499 -3.51 48.42 11.20
CA THR A 499 -2.77 47.43 11.96
C THR A 499 -3.54 46.13 11.99
N VAL A 500 -2.82 45.01 11.84
CA VAL A 500 -3.36 43.66 12.07
C VAL A 500 -2.72 43.10 13.33
N ALA A 501 -3.56 42.70 14.28
CA ALA A 501 -3.15 41.96 15.45
C ALA A 501 -3.41 40.46 15.23
N LEU A 502 -2.37 39.66 15.43
CA LEU A 502 -2.40 38.21 15.34
C LEU A 502 -2.19 37.65 16.75
N GLU A 503 -3.21 36.99 17.29
CA GLU A 503 -3.15 36.35 18.61
C GLU A 503 -2.74 34.88 18.45
N TRP A 504 -1.54 34.56 18.94
CA TRP A 504 -0.96 33.22 18.93
C TRP A 504 -1.13 32.57 20.29
N ALA A 505 -1.49 31.30 20.34
CA ALA A 505 -1.68 30.56 21.57
C ALA A 505 -0.94 29.22 21.54
N ALA A 506 -0.20 28.91 22.62
CA ALA A 506 0.51 27.64 22.79
C ALA A 506 -0.47 26.50 23.18
N ASP A 507 -1.41 26.17 22.29
CA ASP A 507 -2.53 25.28 22.56
C ASP A 507 -2.19 23.78 22.50
N LEU A 508 -0.97 23.42 22.09
CA LEU A 508 -0.47 22.04 22.09
C LEU A 508 0.13 21.61 23.43
N ALA A 509 0.36 22.52 24.38
CA ALA A 509 0.95 22.18 25.69
C ALA A 509 0.16 21.10 26.47
N PRO A 510 -1.19 21.08 26.48
CA PRO A 510 -1.95 20.00 27.10
C PRO A 510 -1.70 18.62 26.45
N LEU A 511 -1.55 18.57 25.12
CA LEU A 511 -1.22 17.34 24.40
C LEU A 511 0.17 16.82 24.81
N ASP A 512 1.15 17.71 24.88
CA ASP A 512 2.52 17.37 25.29
C ASP A 512 2.59 16.86 26.73
N GLY A 513 1.81 17.48 27.61
CA GLY A 513 1.62 17.02 29.00
C GLY A 513 0.99 15.63 29.07
N ALA A 514 -0.07 15.39 28.29
CA ALA A 514 -0.75 14.09 28.25
C ALA A 514 0.16 12.97 27.73
N LEU A 515 0.91 13.21 26.64
CA LEU A 515 1.87 12.23 26.11
C LEU A 515 3.03 11.96 27.08
N LYS A 516 3.53 12.99 27.77
CA LYS A 516 4.53 12.83 28.83
C LYS A 516 3.98 12.01 29.99
N ALA A 517 2.75 12.25 30.41
CA ALA A 517 2.10 11.49 31.47
C ALA A 517 1.95 10.02 31.07
N LEU A 518 1.62 9.73 29.80
CA LEU A 518 1.53 8.36 29.29
C LEU A 518 2.87 7.60 29.39
N SER A 519 3.99 8.23 29.05
CA SER A 519 5.32 7.59 29.13
C SER A 519 5.87 7.47 30.57
N GLN A 520 5.17 8.01 31.56
CA GLN A 520 5.58 7.97 32.97
C GLN A 520 4.73 6.99 33.80
N ARG A 521 3.73 6.34 33.19
CA ARG A 521 2.94 5.32 33.88
C ARG A 521 3.79 4.07 34.11
N PRO A 522 3.46 3.24 35.11
CA PRO A 522 4.08 1.92 35.22
C PRO A 522 3.92 1.17 33.91
N ALA A 523 5.02 0.62 33.39
CA ALA A 523 5.02 -0.12 32.14
C ALA A 523 3.96 -1.22 32.21
N LEU A 524 3.03 -1.22 31.25
CA LEU A 524 2.02 -2.27 31.11
C LEU A 524 2.55 -3.47 30.30
N GLY A 525 3.87 -3.54 30.09
CA GLY A 525 4.51 -4.44 29.14
C GLY A 525 4.06 -4.17 27.70
N ASP A 526 4.13 -5.20 26.86
CA ASP A 526 3.77 -5.15 25.43
C ASP A 526 2.31 -4.71 25.18
N GLU A 527 1.44 -4.83 26.18
CA GLU A 527 0.04 -4.44 26.07
C GLU A 527 -0.17 -2.92 26.18
N GLY A 528 0.83 -2.15 26.61
CA GLY A 528 0.76 -0.69 26.71
C GLY A 528 0.63 0.01 25.34
N PRO A 529 0.13 1.27 25.31
CA PRO A 529 0.07 2.07 24.08
C PRO A 529 1.45 2.49 23.56
N LEU A 530 2.49 2.40 24.42
CA LEU A 530 3.88 2.75 24.12
C LEU A 530 4.86 1.57 24.32
N GLY A 531 4.35 0.38 24.65
CA GLY A 531 5.17 -0.81 24.92
C GLY A 531 5.90 -1.35 23.69
N ASP A 532 6.61 -2.48 23.85
CA ASP A 532 7.32 -3.16 22.76
C ASP A 532 6.37 -3.97 21.86
N ALA A 533 5.36 -3.30 21.34
CA ALA A 533 4.37 -3.83 20.42
C ALA A 533 4.21 -2.86 19.22
N PRO A 534 3.59 -3.33 18.12
CA PRO A 534 3.23 -2.44 17.03
C PRO A 534 2.42 -1.22 17.51
N LEU A 535 2.62 -0.08 16.85
CA LEU A 535 1.81 1.12 17.05
C LEU A 535 0.35 0.80 16.75
N ARG A 536 -0.50 0.86 17.78
CA ARG A 536 -1.94 0.61 17.71
C ARG A 536 -2.68 1.92 17.93
N ARG A 537 -3.26 2.48 16.86
CA ARG A 537 -4.04 3.73 16.89
C ARG A 537 -5.06 3.72 18.02
N ASP A 538 -5.86 2.66 18.11
CA ASP A 538 -6.94 2.58 19.08
C ASP A 538 -6.44 2.53 20.52
N ALA A 539 -5.32 1.83 20.80
CA ALA A 539 -4.71 1.78 22.13
C ALA A 539 -4.17 3.16 22.53
N VAL A 540 -3.51 3.87 21.61
CA VAL A 540 -3.03 5.23 21.83
C VAL A 540 -4.19 6.18 22.13
N LEU A 541 -5.23 6.18 21.30
CA LEU A 541 -6.39 7.06 21.50
C LEU A 541 -7.16 6.72 22.79
N ALA A 542 -7.29 5.42 23.12
CA ALA A 542 -7.90 4.98 24.38
C ALA A 542 -7.18 5.49 25.62
N ALA A 543 -5.85 5.55 25.57
CA ALA A 543 -5.05 6.07 26.66
C ALA A 543 -4.98 7.61 26.67
N LEU A 544 -4.93 8.24 25.49
CA LEU A 544 -4.69 9.68 25.33
C LEU A 544 -5.94 10.54 25.56
N LEU A 545 -7.10 10.15 25.02
CA LEU A 545 -8.31 10.98 25.09
C LEU A 545 -8.77 11.26 26.54
N PRO A 546 -8.76 10.28 27.47
CA PRO A 546 -9.10 10.56 28.87
C PRO A 546 -8.12 11.51 29.58
N GLN A 547 -6.83 11.49 29.22
CA GLN A 547 -5.84 12.43 29.75
C GLN A 547 -6.13 13.87 29.33
N LEU A 548 -6.81 14.02 28.18
CA LEU A 548 -7.31 15.29 27.69
C LEU A 548 -8.75 15.56 28.15
N GLY A 549 -9.31 14.82 29.11
CA GLY A 549 -10.69 15.04 29.58
C GLY A 549 -11.77 14.76 28.54
N LEU A 550 -11.45 14.05 27.45
CA LEU A 550 -12.43 13.55 26.50
C LEU A 550 -12.97 12.19 26.96
N PRO A 551 -14.29 11.95 26.88
CA PRO A 551 -14.87 10.67 27.28
C PRO A 551 -14.38 9.56 26.36
N ASP A 552 -14.17 8.38 26.94
CA ASP A 552 -14.03 7.16 26.16
C ASP A 552 -15.42 6.73 25.67
N ALA A 553 -15.67 6.93 24.38
CA ALA A 553 -16.96 6.65 23.76
C ALA A 553 -17.00 5.31 22.99
N ALA A 554 -15.89 4.57 22.88
CA ALA A 554 -15.89 3.38 22.03
C ALA A 554 -16.27 2.13 22.81
N ALA A 555 -17.15 1.33 22.20
CA ALA A 555 -17.60 0.06 22.75
C ALA A 555 -16.44 -0.91 22.98
N ALA A 556 -16.56 -1.76 24.01
CA ALA A 556 -15.65 -2.88 24.21
C ALA A 556 -15.61 -3.76 22.94
N PRO A 557 -14.44 -4.33 22.58
CA PRO A 557 -14.36 -5.22 21.43
C PRO A 557 -15.27 -6.42 21.65
N SER A 558 -16.08 -6.76 20.64
CA SER A 558 -16.89 -7.98 20.66
C SER A 558 -15.97 -9.20 20.83
N PRO A 559 -16.36 -10.22 21.62
CA PRO A 559 -15.69 -11.51 21.63
C PRO A 559 -15.56 -12.03 20.20
N ARG A 560 -14.48 -12.73 19.88
CA ARG A 560 -14.26 -13.26 18.52
C ARG A 560 -13.96 -14.75 18.56
N ALA A 561 -14.49 -15.46 17.57
CA ALA A 561 -14.07 -16.83 17.32
C ALA A 561 -12.54 -16.90 17.06
N PRO A 562 -11.91 -18.06 17.33
CA PRO A 562 -10.52 -18.31 16.96
C PRO A 562 -10.30 -18.11 15.46
N ALA A 563 -9.16 -17.53 15.08
CA ALA A 563 -8.77 -17.42 13.67
C ALA A 563 -8.50 -18.82 13.12
N GLN A 564 -8.95 -19.06 11.90
CA GLN A 564 -8.82 -20.35 11.22
C GLN A 564 -8.22 -20.14 9.84
N LEU A 565 -7.49 -21.15 9.36
CA LEU A 565 -7.02 -21.17 7.98
C LEU A 565 -8.20 -21.38 7.05
N ALA A 566 -8.15 -20.73 5.89
CA ALA A 566 -9.06 -21.04 4.80
C ALA A 566 -8.85 -22.50 4.40
N ASP A 567 -7.65 -22.85 3.96
CA ASP A 567 -7.30 -24.20 3.57
C ASP A 567 -6.36 -24.81 4.62
N PRO A 568 -6.88 -25.57 5.61
CA PRO A 568 -6.01 -26.25 6.55
C PRO A 568 -5.13 -27.25 5.80
N PRO A 569 -3.82 -27.31 6.11
CA PRO A 569 -2.91 -28.22 5.43
C PRO A 569 -3.35 -29.67 5.62
N LEU A 570 -3.23 -30.47 4.56
CA LEU A 570 -3.51 -31.90 4.64
C LEU A 570 -2.46 -32.57 5.52
N VAL A 571 -2.88 -33.13 6.66
CA VAL A 571 -2.01 -33.97 7.49
C VAL A 571 -1.94 -35.34 6.83
N ARG A 572 -0.77 -35.69 6.29
CA ARG A 572 -0.51 -37.04 5.78
C ARG A 572 -0.25 -37.99 6.94
N SER A 573 -0.83 -39.18 6.88
CA SER A 573 -0.59 -40.26 7.85
C SER A 573 0.72 -41.00 7.60
N THR A 574 1.27 -40.92 6.39
CA THR A 574 2.52 -41.58 5.99
C THR A 574 3.57 -40.57 5.50
N PRO A 575 4.87 -40.86 5.73
CA PRO A 575 5.96 -40.08 5.15
C PRO A 575 5.91 -40.10 3.62
N TRP A 576 6.46 -39.04 2.99
CA TRP A 576 6.59 -39.00 1.53
C TRP A 576 7.56 -40.09 1.03
N PRO A 577 7.17 -40.87 0.00
CA PRO A 577 8.07 -41.84 -0.60
C PRO A 577 9.25 -41.12 -1.29
N PRO A 578 10.42 -41.78 -1.43
CA PRO A 578 11.65 -41.13 -1.89
C PRO A 578 11.53 -40.39 -3.24
N ASP A 579 10.72 -40.91 -4.17
CA ASP A 579 10.47 -40.30 -5.48
C ASP A 579 9.66 -39.00 -5.42
N LEU A 580 8.83 -38.83 -4.38
CA LEU A 580 7.97 -37.65 -4.20
C LEU A 580 8.55 -36.61 -3.24
N GLN A 581 9.53 -37.00 -2.40
CA GLN A 581 10.16 -36.10 -1.44
C GLN A 581 10.68 -34.80 -2.07
N PRO A 582 11.30 -34.81 -3.27
CA PRO A 582 11.75 -33.57 -3.90
C PRO A 582 10.65 -32.56 -4.18
N TYR A 583 9.51 -33.04 -4.67
CA TYR A 583 8.35 -32.20 -4.96
C TYR A 583 7.71 -31.70 -3.67
N ALA A 584 7.59 -32.55 -2.65
CA ALA A 584 7.06 -32.14 -1.35
C ALA A 584 7.90 -31.02 -0.72
N ARG A 585 9.22 -31.17 -0.73
CA ARG A 585 10.16 -30.18 -0.18
C ARG A 585 10.15 -28.86 -0.95
N ASN A 586 10.22 -28.93 -2.28
CA ASN A 586 10.42 -27.73 -3.09
C ASN A 586 9.11 -27.06 -3.53
N CYS A 587 8.03 -27.82 -3.70
CA CYS A 587 6.75 -27.33 -4.24
C CYS A 587 5.59 -27.40 -3.22
N GLY A 588 5.73 -28.18 -2.13
CA GLY A 588 4.65 -28.47 -1.19
C GLY A 588 4.07 -27.27 -0.46
N GLN A 589 4.85 -26.21 -0.25
CA GLN A 589 4.39 -24.99 0.43
C GLN A 589 3.24 -24.27 -0.31
N CYS A 590 3.10 -24.50 -1.62
CA CYS A 590 2.08 -23.86 -2.45
C CYS A 590 1.17 -24.88 -3.16
N HIS A 591 1.67 -26.09 -3.49
CA HIS A 591 0.97 -27.06 -4.33
C HIS A 591 0.32 -28.21 -3.55
N ALA A 592 0.29 -28.16 -2.21
CA ALA A 592 -0.38 -29.16 -1.36
C ALA A 592 -1.83 -28.80 -1.00
N GLU A 593 -2.26 -27.57 -1.25
CA GLU A 593 -3.60 -27.07 -0.91
C GLU A 593 -4.67 -27.47 -1.95
N ASP A 594 -5.93 -27.43 -1.53
CA ASP A 594 -7.09 -27.67 -2.39
C ASP A 594 -7.46 -26.42 -3.18
N SER A 595 -6.53 -25.95 -4.01
CA SER A 595 -6.72 -24.74 -4.80
C SER A 595 -6.67 -25.02 -6.30
N LEU A 596 -7.53 -24.33 -7.06
CA LEU A 596 -7.50 -24.35 -8.52
C LEU A 596 -6.23 -23.66 -9.06
N PHE A 597 -5.70 -22.70 -8.31
CA PHE A 597 -4.48 -21.99 -8.66
C PHE A 597 -3.76 -21.47 -7.40
N PRO A 598 -2.48 -21.83 -7.19
CA PRO A 598 -1.71 -22.79 -7.99
C PRO A 598 -2.29 -24.22 -7.89
N PRO A 599 -2.24 -25.04 -8.95
CA PRO A 599 -2.88 -26.36 -8.94
C PRO A 599 -2.30 -27.25 -7.84
N GLY A 600 -3.17 -27.81 -7.00
CA GLY A 600 -2.83 -28.68 -5.88
C GLY A 600 -2.32 -30.09 -6.27
N PHE A 601 -1.30 -30.21 -7.13
CA PHE A 601 -0.84 -31.49 -7.66
C PHE A 601 -0.13 -32.39 -6.62
N LEU A 602 0.11 -31.89 -5.40
CA LEU A 602 0.66 -32.67 -4.27
C LEU A 602 -0.43 -33.09 -3.27
N ARG A 603 -1.70 -33.00 -3.66
CA ARG A 603 -2.83 -33.40 -2.84
C ARG A 603 -3.20 -34.88 -3.05
N GLY A 604 -3.60 -35.54 -1.96
CA GLY A 604 -4.07 -36.92 -1.96
C GLY A 604 -2.99 -37.93 -1.55
N ASP A 605 -3.29 -39.21 -1.81
CA ASP A 605 -2.35 -40.32 -1.61
C ASP A 605 -1.25 -40.35 -2.68
N ASP A 606 -0.29 -41.27 -2.53
CA ASP A 606 0.88 -41.34 -3.42
C ASP A 606 0.50 -41.61 -4.88
N ALA A 607 -0.52 -42.43 -5.12
CA ALA A 607 -0.99 -42.74 -6.47
C ALA A 607 -1.62 -41.50 -7.13
N SER A 608 -2.43 -40.76 -6.38
CA SER A 608 -3.07 -39.51 -6.83
C SER A 608 -2.05 -38.43 -7.14
N VAL A 609 -1.01 -38.29 -6.31
CA VAL A 609 0.09 -37.34 -6.55
C VAL A 609 0.87 -37.70 -7.80
N ARG A 610 1.25 -38.98 -7.99
CA ARG A 610 1.95 -39.42 -9.21
C ARG A 610 1.12 -39.18 -10.48
N ALA A 611 -0.18 -39.49 -10.44
CA ALA A 611 -1.09 -39.21 -11.55
C ALA A 611 -1.21 -37.71 -11.84
N SER A 612 -1.19 -36.87 -10.80
CA SER A 612 -1.22 -35.41 -10.94
C SER A 612 0.09 -34.87 -11.54
N LEU A 613 1.25 -35.38 -11.10
CA LEU A 613 2.55 -35.03 -11.69
C LEU A 613 2.61 -35.37 -13.18
N ALA A 614 2.16 -36.56 -13.58
CA ALA A 614 2.09 -36.97 -14.99
C ALA A 614 1.18 -36.04 -15.81
N ARG A 615 0.00 -35.69 -15.28
CA ARG A 615 -0.94 -34.79 -15.94
C ARG A 615 -0.41 -33.35 -16.06
N CYS A 616 0.35 -32.90 -15.06
CA CYS A 616 0.95 -31.58 -15.02
C CYS A 616 2.32 -31.49 -15.72
N ALA A 617 2.84 -32.59 -16.27
CA ALA A 617 4.25 -32.72 -16.65
C ALA A 617 4.74 -31.59 -17.57
N GLU A 618 3.98 -31.24 -18.62
CA GLU A 618 4.34 -30.13 -19.53
C GLU A 618 4.54 -28.81 -18.77
N ARG A 619 3.60 -28.44 -17.89
CA ARG A 619 3.63 -27.16 -17.17
C ARG A 619 4.69 -27.14 -16.07
N ILE A 620 4.94 -28.28 -15.40
CA ILE A 620 6.00 -28.42 -14.40
C ILE A 620 7.35 -28.32 -15.08
N ALA A 621 7.60 -29.11 -16.13
CA ALA A 621 8.84 -29.07 -16.90
C ALA A 621 9.14 -27.65 -17.41
N TYR A 622 8.14 -26.97 -17.96
CA TYR A 622 8.30 -25.60 -18.46
C TYR A 622 8.78 -24.64 -17.36
N ARG A 623 8.13 -24.64 -16.19
CA ARG A 623 8.48 -23.74 -15.08
C ARG A 623 9.80 -24.12 -14.39
N LEU A 624 10.12 -25.41 -14.28
CA LEU A 624 11.41 -25.87 -13.74
C LEU A 624 12.57 -25.47 -14.65
N ALA A 625 12.41 -25.61 -15.99
CA ALA A 625 13.44 -25.27 -16.97
C ALA A 625 13.83 -23.78 -16.95
N MET A 626 12.93 -22.89 -16.50
CA MET A 626 13.24 -21.46 -16.33
C MET A 626 14.39 -21.21 -15.34
N ASN A 627 14.63 -22.11 -14.39
CA ASN A 627 15.77 -21.99 -13.46
C ASN A 627 17.13 -22.03 -14.19
N ARG A 628 17.19 -22.68 -15.37
CA ARG A 628 18.41 -22.79 -16.19
C ARG A 628 18.54 -21.67 -17.22
N GLN A 629 17.52 -20.82 -17.40
CA GLN A 629 17.55 -19.73 -18.36
C GLN A 629 18.03 -18.41 -17.74
N PRO A 630 18.72 -17.54 -18.49
CA PRO A 630 18.98 -16.15 -18.08
C PRO A 630 17.68 -15.37 -17.84
N ALA A 631 17.64 -14.53 -16.80
CA ALA A 631 16.44 -13.77 -16.44
C ALA A 631 15.86 -12.93 -17.59
N ALA A 632 16.72 -12.35 -18.42
CA ALA A 632 16.32 -11.48 -19.53
C ALA A 632 15.61 -12.22 -20.70
N THR A 633 15.80 -13.53 -20.83
CA THR A 633 15.24 -14.32 -21.95
C THR A 633 14.12 -15.26 -21.51
N ARG A 634 13.80 -15.30 -20.22
CA ARG A 634 12.76 -16.19 -19.69
C ARG A 634 11.38 -15.78 -20.21
N PRO A 635 10.61 -16.70 -20.83
CA PRO A 635 9.20 -16.43 -21.14
C PRO A 635 8.32 -16.41 -19.88
N LYS A 636 8.71 -17.13 -18.81
CA LYS A 636 8.00 -17.22 -17.53
C LYS A 636 8.94 -17.17 -16.34
N GLN A 637 8.44 -16.78 -15.17
CA GLN A 637 9.20 -16.89 -13.92
C GLN A 637 9.45 -18.36 -13.54
N PRO A 638 10.57 -18.69 -12.90
CA PRO A 638 10.85 -20.06 -12.47
C PRO A 638 9.98 -20.53 -11.31
N MET A 639 9.94 -21.85 -11.12
CA MET A 639 9.40 -22.48 -9.93
C MET A 639 10.49 -23.29 -9.21
N PRO A 640 10.58 -23.25 -7.87
CA PRO A 640 9.83 -22.38 -6.95
C PRO A 640 10.03 -20.89 -7.28
N PRO A 641 9.07 -20.01 -6.93
CA PRO A 641 9.17 -18.59 -7.25
C PRO A 641 10.46 -18.00 -6.69
N PRO A 642 11.10 -17.03 -7.38
CA PRO A 642 12.33 -16.41 -6.90
C PRO A 642 12.28 -15.84 -5.48
N ALA A 643 11.09 -15.44 -4.99
CA ALA A 643 10.88 -14.94 -3.64
C ALA A 643 10.84 -16.05 -2.56
N ALA A 644 10.72 -17.33 -2.94
CA ALA A 644 10.78 -18.42 -1.97
C ALA A 644 12.21 -18.56 -1.42
N ALA A 645 12.34 -18.68 -0.08
CA ALA A 645 13.64 -18.66 0.60
C ALA A 645 14.63 -19.72 0.08
N HIS A 646 14.14 -20.90 -0.31
CA HIS A 646 14.97 -21.99 -0.85
C HIS A 646 15.22 -21.91 -2.35
N ALA A 647 14.60 -20.99 -3.10
CA ALA A 647 14.63 -20.97 -4.56
C ALA A 647 16.05 -20.83 -5.14
N ALA A 648 16.87 -19.94 -4.56
CA ALA A 648 18.24 -19.73 -5.01
C ALA A 648 19.14 -20.96 -4.80
N ALA A 649 18.93 -21.70 -3.70
CA ALA A 649 19.63 -22.95 -3.43
C ALA A 649 19.14 -24.07 -4.37
N PHE A 650 17.83 -24.20 -4.53
CA PHE A 650 17.21 -25.17 -5.43
C PHE A 650 17.67 -25.02 -6.87
N ALA A 651 17.77 -23.78 -7.38
CA ALA A 651 18.22 -23.51 -8.75
C ALA A 651 19.65 -24.02 -9.06
N ARG A 652 20.47 -24.24 -8.02
CA ARG A 652 21.84 -24.77 -8.12
C ARG A 652 21.97 -26.23 -7.69
N SER A 653 20.87 -26.87 -7.27
CA SER A 653 20.88 -28.22 -6.73
C SER A 653 20.95 -29.30 -7.81
N GLU A 654 21.47 -30.48 -7.45
CA GLU A 654 21.32 -31.70 -8.25
C GLU A 654 19.86 -32.17 -8.30
N GLU A 655 19.09 -31.84 -7.27
CA GLU A 655 17.68 -32.15 -7.16
C GLU A 655 16.85 -31.54 -8.29
N LEU A 656 17.14 -30.31 -8.71
CA LEU A 656 16.51 -29.70 -9.89
C LEU A 656 16.79 -30.53 -11.16
N THR A 657 18.03 -31.00 -11.34
CA THR A 657 18.40 -31.84 -12.49
C THR A 657 17.61 -33.14 -12.47
N ALA A 658 17.60 -33.85 -11.34
CA ALA A 658 16.86 -35.10 -11.18
C ALA A 658 15.34 -34.93 -11.39
N MET A 659 14.76 -33.83 -10.91
CA MET A 659 13.34 -33.51 -11.15
C MET A 659 13.05 -33.24 -12.63
N LEU A 660 13.92 -32.51 -13.33
CA LEU A 660 13.76 -32.27 -14.76
C LEU A 660 13.81 -33.58 -15.57
N GLU A 661 14.76 -34.46 -15.26
CA GLU A 661 14.88 -35.79 -15.88
C GLU A 661 13.64 -36.65 -15.60
N THR A 662 13.18 -36.68 -14.34
CA THR A 662 11.99 -37.44 -13.94
C THR A 662 10.74 -36.95 -14.65
N ILE A 663 10.50 -35.64 -14.70
CA ILE A 663 9.33 -35.09 -15.39
C ILE A 663 9.44 -35.27 -16.90
N ALA A 664 10.64 -35.16 -17.49
CA ALA A 664 10.85 -35.38 -18.92
C ALA A 664 10.43 -36.80 -19.34
N ALA A 665 10.67 -37.80 -18.50
CA ALA A 665 10.21 -39.18 -18.73
C ALA A 665 8.67 -39.34 -18.72
N LEU A 666 7.94 -38.35 -18.18
CA LEU A 666 6.47 -38.32 -18.17
C LEU A 666 5.88 -37.52 -19.35
N LEU A 667 6.71 -36.87 -20.16
CA LEU A 667 6.25 -36.07 -21.31
C LEU A 667 5.89 -36.96 -22.51
N PRO A 668 4.97 -36.50 -23.38
CA PRO A 668 4.72 -37.17 -24.66
C PRO A 668 6.00 -37.28 -25.52
N PRO A 669 6.13 -38.30 -26.40
CA PRO A 669 7.36 -38.59 -27.16
C PRO A 669 7.93 -37.43 -28.01
N GLY A 670 7.15 -36.38 -28.31
CA GLY A 670 7.58 -35.18 -29.03
C GLY A 670 8.03 -34.00 -28.17
N ASP A 671 7.70 -34.02 -26.86
CA ASP A 671 8.01 -32.96 -25.89
C ASP A 671 9.10 -33.38 -24.88
N ALA A 672 9.61 -34.60 -24.98
CA ALA A 672 10.62 -35.16 -24.07
C ALA A 672 11.95 -34.37 -23.99
N THR A 673 12.17 -33.42 -24.91
CA THR A 673 13.28 -32.48 -24.84
C THR A 673 12.77 -31.07 -24.52
N HIS A 674 13.50 -30.32 -23.69
CA HIS A 674 13.09 -28.97 -23.30
C HIS A 674 12.91 -27.97 -24.46
N PRO A 675 13.74 -27.95 -25.53
CA PRO A 675 13.64 -26.91 -26.55
C PRO A 675 12.29 -26.87 -27.31
N PRO A 676 11.71 -27.99 -27.78
CA PRO A 676 10.37 -28.01 -28.37
C PRO A 676 9.26 -27.54 -27.43
N LEU A 677 9.26 -27.99 -26.17
CA LEU A 677 8.27 -27.60 -25.17
C LEU A 677 8.30 -26.08 -24.90
N LEU A 678 9.49 -25.51 -24.81
CA LEU A 678 9.71 -24.09 -24.53
C LEU A 678 9.33 -23.17 -25.70
N ALA A 679 9.26 -23.70 -26.92
CA ALA A 679 8.80 -22.96 -28.10
C ALA A 679 7.27 -22.77 -28.11
N ARG A 680 6.50 -23.56 -27.34
CA ARG A 680 5.05 -23.43 -27.21
C ARG A 680 4.69 -22.33 -26.20
N PRO A 681 3.66 -21.51 -26.47
CA PRO A 681 3.15 -20.58 -25.46
C PRO A 681 2.62 -21.34 -24.24
N TYR A 682 3.04 -20.93 -23.03
CA TYR A 682 2.69 -21.63 -21.79
C TYR A 682 1.18 -21.85 -21.60
N ALA A 683 0.35 -20.86 -21.95
CA ALA A 683 -1.11 -20.97 -21.84
C ALA A 683 -1.73 -22.04 -22.76
N THR A 684 -1.01 -22.52 -23.77
CA THR A 684 -1.45 -23.61 -24.68
C THR A 684 -1.05 -25.00 -24.21
N LEU A 685 -0.29 -25.10 -23.11
CA LEU A 685 0.09 -26.38 -22.51
C LEU A 685 -1.10 -26.99 -21.77
N ALA A 686 -1.14 -28.32 -21.72
CA ALA A 686 -2.20 -29.08 -21.06
C ALA A 686 -2.41 -28.60 -19.61
N PRO A 687 -3.66 -28.33 -19.19
CA PRO A 687 -3.95 -27.89 -17.83
C PRO A 687 -3.70 -29.02 -16.82
N CYS A 688 -3.22 -28.63 -15.64
CA CYS A 688 -2.97 -29.53 -14.52
C CYS A 688 -4.23 -30.18 -13.95
N LEU A 689 -5.34 -29.43 -13.91
CA LEU A 689 -6.61 -29.88 -13.39
C LEU A 689 -7.58 -30.07 -14.56
N PRO A 690 -8.45 -31.10 -14.53
CA PRO A 690 -9.47 -31.28 -15.55
C PRO A 690 -10.42 -30.07 -15.55
N ALA A 691 -10.95 -29.72 -16.73
CA ALA A 691 -11.95 -28.66 -16.83
C ALA A 691 -13.14 -29.03 -15.93
N THR A 692 -13.44 -28.20 -14.94
CA THR A 692 -14.64 -28.37 -14.12
C THR A 692 -15.84 -28.07 -15.01
N PRO A 693 -16.89 -28.93 -15.06
CA PRO A 693 -18.09 -28.60 -15.81
C PRO A 693 -18.68 -27.30 -15.25
N ALA A 694 -18.95 -26.34 -16.13
CA ALA A 694 -19.53 -25.06 -15.76
C ALA A 694 -20.82 -25.31 -14.96
N LEU A 695 -20.90 -24.75 -13.75
CA LEU A 695 -22.16 -24.69 -13.01
C LEU A 695 -23.22 -24.06 -13.92
N HIS A 696 -24.16 -24.89 -14.37
CA HIS A 696 -25.25 -24.47 -15.25
C HIS A 696 -25.94 -23.23 -14.67
N ALA A 697 -26.04 -22.19 -15.50
CA ALA A 697 -26.86 -21.04 -15.20
C ALA A 697 -28.27 -21.51 -14.87
N ALA A 698 -28.74 -21.24 -13.65
CA ALA A 698 -30.15 -21.35 -13.34
C ALA A 698 -30.88 -20.36 -14.25
N THR A 699 -31.65 -20.88 -15.20
CA THR A 699 -32.55 -20.12 -16.06
C THR A 699 -33.43 -19.23 -15.17
N PRO A 700 -33.54 -17.92 -15.42
CA PRO A 700 -34.50 -17.10 -14.69
C PRO A 700 -35.92 -17.62 -14.97
N PRO A 701 -36.82 -17.67 -13.97
CA PRO A 701 -38.19 -18.10 -14.20
C PRO A 701 -38.86 -17.18 -15.21
N SER A 702 -39.39 -17.79 -16.27
CA SER A 702 -40.20 -17.11 -17.29
C SER A 702 -41.41 -16.47 -16.64
N ALA A 703 -41.54 -15.15 -16.77
CA ALA A 703 -42.79 -14.46 -16.53
C ALA A 703 -43.81 -14.94 -17.58
N GLY A 704 -44.90 -15.57 -17.14
CA GLY A 704 -45.95 -16.06 -18.03
C GLY A 704 -47.29 -16.21 -17.31
N GLY A 705 -48.19 -15.26 -17.58
CA GLY A 705 -49.63 -15.51 -17.73
C GLY A 705 -50.51 -15.44 -16.47
N THR A 706 -51.09 -14.27 -16.23
CA THR A 706 -52.44 -14.17 -15.66
C THR A 706 -53.48 -14.59 -16.72
N PRO A 707 -54.69 -15.02 -16.28
CA PRO A 707 -55.58 -15.94 -17.00
C PRO A 707 -56.19 -15.40 -18.29
#